data_AF-A0A2T6DHY5-F1
#
_entry.id   AF-A0A2T6DHY5-F1
#
_cell.length_a   1.000
_cell.length_b   1.000
_cell.length_c   1.000
_cell.angle_alpha   90.00
_cell.angle_beta   90.00
_cell.angle_gamma   90.00
#
_symmetry.space_group_name_H-M   'P 1'
#
loop_
_entity.id
_entity.type
_entity.pdbx_description
1 polymer ?
#
loop_
_entity_poly.entity_id
_entity_poly.type
_entity_poly.pdbx_seq_one_letter_code
_entity_poly.pdbx_strand_id
1 'polypeptide(L)'
;MGRVSSLNNEETEGGGFWLPNIQRPFVWSEEQISRLFDSIMREYPISTLLVWKTKEPVKHRRFIDNYHHEIKLTDFYVAENARSKMMVLDGQQRLQSLFIGLKGSYSSTSRELYLDILSGDSANPEDIRHRFAFLDKSEATWPWIRFKDIIFTTKLETQIASQIKSRASEVVSSEEIEIIELNVGRARQEFVNNDNITFQELDGIDNPDAYRPNDIVEIFIRANSGGTKLSKSDLLFSLLISSWEEADGEIEALLEDVNKGDFEFDRDFVLKCCLSILGKGAKYDVDKFRDGKTKEEIVLNWDAISQAIKGVRDFVVSKTYIRSGKALPSYSALIPLIYYRYHFAQSFSGNRDLAEYLLRSLITGVFGGSPDSLIDKVVRNIQDKKDFILDEIFGVIRDNNRSIDITREIILQQSYTSRTIHLFFNLWYLNFDYTPALDANGPQIDHIFPQSLIKTVRLTNPESGTSQLVHYRAEQRDQIANCMLLTAAENGPKGKRDTPPIDWFNLSRFASEEDRQRYFQLHLIPNEPELWKLENFEKFVEARKLLIIEKFQHMLRSVPPPRPAPVETKSKSSPGRTPKTEASFLQSIETAVGADARQQIEKAYWELIESFELEPDFKEASLMLKIPHPNNLRPGVSVIGFEQNGKVYNTGHLTGQLGRWGTFSPEEVKTIATDYWSALHTIDPRFSTEGLNHNAYTLFIPFAELRSNWPAIRAAIGAVTVKIREAAGDAGANPYPLLATTPSSGDSLSVVLWNIAWASLGSDRGAYFVDQFEKFSSDVMCITEGDAEILPSAGHVISSEADYGYPLIPGRRKVLLWSRNPWRDVDALGSSSLPSGRFIAGTTDTPLGPVRFVGVCIPWASAHVSTGQRNRKQWEDHETYLRHLPSALSSAANDASLPVVLLGDFNQRIPRGNQPQRVFTELSSILARGYQLATGGRIPQAPSLSIDHLAVNNMLEPIQTEFVNHLGVDGTAMSDHFGLRILVKRRGESQ
;
A
#
# COMPACT_ATOMS: atom_id res chain seq x y z
N MET A 1 -0.97 33.69 -37.27
CA MET A 1 -1.15 32.75 -36.15
C MET A 1 -0.04 31.70 -36.14
N GLY A 2 0.11 30.95 -35.04
CA GLY A 2 1.38 30.34 -34.64
C GLY A 2 1.76 29.08 -35.42
N ARG A 3 2.59 29.20 -36.45
CA ARG A 3 3.23 28.06 -37.12
C ARG A 3 4.42 27.53 -36.31
N VAL A 4 4.73 26.24 -36.45
CA VAL A 4 5.94 25.59 -35.88
C VAL A 4 7.27 26.19 -36.42
N SER A 5 7.20 27.01 -37.47
CA SER A 5 8.30 27.87 -37.95
C SER A 5 8.63 29.06 -37.04
N SER A 6 7.72 29.46 -36.13
CA SER A 6 7.89 30.57 -35.19
C SER A 6 8.51 30.16 -33.84
N LEU A 7 8.66 28.86 -33.58
CA LEU A 7 9.41 28.35 -32.42
C LEU A 7 10.91 28.60 -32.66
N ASN A 8 11.60 29.15 -31.66
CA ASN A 8 13.04 29.52 -31.71
C ASN A 8 13.42 30.53 -32.80
N ASN A 9 12.51 31.42 -33.24
CA ASN A 9 12.77 32.33 -34.36
C ASN A 9 12.43 33.80 -34.03
N GLU A 10 13.46 34.57 -33.65
CA GLU A 10 13.36 36.00 -33.32
C GLU A 10 12.86 36.88 -34.49
N GLU A 11 12.99 36.43 -35.74
CA GLU A 11 12.58 37.19 -36.93
C GLU A 11 11.07 37.12 -37.21
N THR A 12 10.33 36.27 -36.48
CA THR A 12 8.88 36.15 -36.64
C THR A 12 8.11 37.23 -35.88
N GLU A 13 6.88 37.50 -36.31
CA GLU A 13 5.96 38.43 -35.65
C GLU A 13 5.84 38.12 -34.14
N GLY A 14 5.92 39.15 -33.29
CA GLY A 14 6.01 39.01 -31.83
C GLY A 14 7.38 38.60 -31.28
N GLY A 15 8.34 38.24 -32.15
CA GLY A 15 9.71 37.84 -31.79
C GLY A 15 9.89 36.34 -31.51
N GLY A 16 8.98 35.51 -32.01
CA GLY A 16 9.04 34.06 -31.87
C GLY A 16 8.66 33.53 -30.48
N PHE A 17 8.40 32.22 -30.43
CA PHE A 17 8.00 31.51 -29.22
C PHE A 17 9.20 30.90 -28.48
N TRP A 18 9.23 31.12 -27.16
CA TRP A 18 10.31 30.72 -26.25
C TRP A 18 9.76 30.14 -24.95
N LEU A 19 10.61 29.42 -24.22
CA LEU A 19 10.27 28.84 -22.91
C LEU A 19 10.91 29.67 -21.77
N PRO A 20 10.12 30.27 -20.86
CA PRO A 20 10.68 30.90 -19.67
C PRO A 20 11.34 29.87 -18.76
N ASN A 21 12.39 30.26 -18.03
CA ASN A 21 13.10 29.33 -17.15
C ASN A 21 12.25 28.81 -15.97
N ILE A 22 11.11 29.44 -15.70
CA ILE A 22 10.08 28.94 -14.78
C ILE A 22 9.47 27.59 -15.22
N GLN A 23 9.62 27.20 -16.49
CA GLN A 23 9.08 25.95 -17.02
C GLN A 23 9.99 24.76 -16.67
N ARG A 24 9.39 23.72 -16.09
CA ARG A 24 10.04 22.44 -15.77
C ARG A 24 10.68 21.75 -17.00
N PRO A 25 11.54 20.73 -16.82
CA PRO A 25 12.03 19.90 -17.92
C PRO A 25 10.91 19.28 -18.79
N PHE A 26 11.26 18.83 -19.99
CA PHE A 26 10.34 18.04 -20.81
C PHE A 26 10.23 16.62 -20.22
N VAL A 27 9.01 16.07 -20.14
CA VAL A 27 8.73 14.80 -19.44
C VAL A 27 7.76 13.88 -20.19
N TRP A 28 7.37 14.20 -21.43
CA TRP A 28 6.46 13.36 -22.21
C TRP A 28 7.19 12.21 -22.90
N SER A 29 6.61 11.01 -22.86
CA SER A 29 7.11 9.83 -23.57
C SER A 29 6.75 9.85 -25.06
N GLU A 30 7.42 9.00 -25.86
CA GLU A 30 7.10 8.76 -27.27
C GLU A 30 5.61 8.48 -27.50
N GLU A 31 4.99 7.66 -26.65
CA GLU A 31 3.56 7.32 -26.72
C GLU A 31 2.65 8.55 -26.54
N GLN A 32 3.02 9.48 -25.66
CA GLN A 32 2.26 10.72 -25.45
C GLN A 32 2.41 11.68 -26.64
N ILE A 33 3.59 11.71 -27.27
CA ILE A 33 3.81 12.45 -28.51
C ILE A 33 2.97 11.83 -29.64
N SER A 34 3.05 10.52 -29.86
CA SER A 34 2.26 9.82 -30.90
C SER A 34 0.75 10.05 -30.75
N ARG A 35 0.21 10.03 -29.53
CA ARG A 35 -1.20 10.34 -29.25
C ARG A 35 -1.58 11.79 -29.57
N LEU A 36 -0.68 12.75 -29.38
CA LEU A 36 -0.91 14.15 -29.75
C LEU A 36 -1.03 14.28 -31.28
N PHE A 37 -0.16 13.61 -32.03
CA PHE A 37 -0.20 13.63 -33.49
C PHE A 37 -1.44 12.88 -34.05
N ASP A 38 -1.83 11.73 -33.48
CA ASP A 38 -3.11 11.06 -33.81
C ASP A 38 -4.31 11.98 -33.53
N SER A 39 -4.33 12.65 -32.37
CA SER A 39 -5.42 13.59 -32.02
C SER A 39 -5.57 14.72 -33.04
N ILE A 40 -4.45 15.30 -33.51
CA ILE A 40 -4.48 16.36 -34.53
C ILE A 40 -4.93 15.80 -35.89
N MET A 41 -4.44 14.63 -36.31
CA MET A 41 -4.90 13.96 -37.54
C MET A 41 -6.41 13.61 -37.51
N ARG A 42 -6.97 13.40 -36.32
CA ARG A 42 -8.41 13.18 -36.06
C ARG A 42 -9.24 14.47 -35.95
N GLU A 43 -8.65 15.64 -36.20
CA GLU A 43 -9.31 16.95 -36.06
C GLU A 43 -9.73 17.28 -34.61
N TYR A 44 -9.11 16.63 -33.61
CA TYR A 44 -9.43 16.89 -32.20
C TYR A 44 -8.74 18.17 -31.71
N PRO A 45 -9.47 19.08 -31.04
CA PRO A 45 -8.91 20.35 -30.62
C PRO A 45 -7.85 20.15 -29.52
N ILE A 46 -6.62 20.53 -29.83
CA ILE A 46 -5.59 20.71 -28.81
C ILE A 46 -5.89 22.01 -28.05
N SER A 47 -6.13 21.93 -26.73
CA SER A 47 -6.65 23.07 -25.95
C SER A 47 -5.78 24.33 -26.08
N THR A 48 -6.38 25.50 -25.90
CA THR A 48 -5.69 26.80 -26.00
C THR A 48 -4.39 26.82 -25.19
N LEU A 49 -3.32 27.38 -25.77
CA LEU A 49 -2.06 27.67 -25.08
C LEU A 49 -2.14 29.04 -24.37
N LEU A 50 -1.34 29.27 -23.33
CA LEU A 50 -1.21 30.59 -22.70
C LEU A 50 0.17 31.17 -22.95
N VAL A 51 0.24 32.39 -23.47
CA VAL A 51 1.48 33.02 -23.95
C VAL A 51 1.57 34.47 -23.47
N TRP A 52 2.72 34.86 -22.93
CA TRP A 52 3.01 36.24 -22.52
C TRP A 52 3.94 36.92 -23.51
N LYS A 53 3.48 38.00 -24.11
CA LYS A 53 4.23 38.86 -25.03
C LYS A 53 4.92 39.95 -24.24
N THR A 54 6.24 40.05 -24.37
CA THR A 54 7.04 40.91 -23.50
C THR A 54 8.32 41.41 -24.18
N LYS A 55 8.89 42.49 -23.64
CA LYS A 55 10.26 42.96 -23.90
C LYS A 55 11.17 42.84 -22.67
N GLU A 56 10.63 42.35 -21.54
CA GLU A 56 11.38 42.21 -20.29
C GLU A 56 12.62 41.32 -20.47
N PRO A 57 13.74 41.64 -19.79
CA PRO A 57 14.91 40.77 -19.70
C PRO A 57 14.57 39.60 -18.77
N VAL A 58 14.02 38.54 -19.36
CA VAL A 58 13.61 37.31 -18.67
C VAL A 58 14.41 36.14 -19.22
N LYS A 59 15.07 35.41 -18.33
CA LYS A 59 15.83 34.20 -18.63
C LYS A 59 14.94 33.14 -19.29
N HIS A 60 15.36 32.71 -20.46
CA HIS A 60 14.57 31.84 -21.33
C HIS A 60 15.45 30.90 -22.14
N ARG A 61 14.84 29.83 -22.64
CA ARG A 61 15.48 28.80 -23.46
C ARG A 61 14.74 28.55 -24.77
N ARG A 62 15.50 28.09 -25.76
CA ARG A 62 14.97 27.47 -26.99
C ARG A 62 14.28 26.15 -26.68
N PHE A 63 13.27 25.82 -27.48
CA PHE A 63 12.72 24.47 -27.62
C PHE A 63 13.80 23.51 -28.11
N ILE A 64 13.79 22.29 -27.59
CA ILE A 64 14.77 21.24 -27.88
C ILE A 64 14.31 20.44 -29.11
N ASP A 65 15.10 20.36 -30.17
CA ASP A 65 14.81 19.49 -31.32
C ASP A 65 15.26 18.05 -31.07
N ASN A 66 16.49 17.83 -30.60
CA ASN A 66 17.12 16.51 -30.46
C ASN A 66 17.00 15.91 -29.04
N TYR A 67 15.78 15.76 -28.50
CA TYR A 67 15.59 15.46 -27.08
C TYR A 67 16.11 14.07 -26.64
N HIS A 68 16.99 14.06 -25.63
CA HIS A 68 17.36 12.87 -24.85
C HIS A 68 17.52 13.21 -23.36
N HIS A 69 17.46 12.20 -22.49
CA HIS A 69 17.43 12.39 -21.03
C HIS A 69 18.67 13.10 -20.45
N GLU A 70 19.84 12.98 -21.09
CA GLU A 70 21.11 13.59 -20.66
C GLU A 70 21.26 15.08 -21.03
N ILE A 71 20.24 15.74 -21.61
CA ILE A 71 20.34 17.15 -21.98
C ILE A 71 20.44 18.06 -20.75
N LYS A 72 21.51 18.85 -20.68
CA LYS A 72 21.61 19.99 -19.77
C LYS A 72 20.79 21.16 -20.32
N LEU A 73 19.81 21.65 -19.55
CA LEU A 73 18.92 22.74 -20.01
C LEU A 73 19.67 24.07 -20.18
N THR A 74 20.79 24.24 -19.48
CA THR A 74 21.72 25.37 -19.58
C THR A 74 22.17 25.63 -21.02
N ASP A 75 22.40 24.58 -21.79
CA ASP A 75 22.93 24.65 -23.15
C ASP A 75 21.92 25.27 -24.12
N PHE A 76 20.64 25.29 -23.70
CA PHE A 76 19.51 25.82 -24.46
C PHE A 76 19.13 27.25 -24.04
N TYR A 77 19.81 27.87 -23.07
CA TYR A 77 19.58 29.27 -22.74
C TYR A 77 19.94 30.22 -23.89
N VAL A 78 19.17 31.29 -23.98
CA VAL A 78 19.35 32.37 -24.94
C VAL A 78 19.80 33.61 -24.18
N ALA A 79 20.76 34.35 -24.74
CA ALA A 79 21.25 35.58 -24.13
C ALA A 79 20.10 36.60 -23.98
N GLU A 80 20.01 37.20 -22.79
CA GLU A 80 18.95 38.17 -22.51
C GLU A 80 19.05 39.40 -23.41
N ASN A 81 17.90 39.83 -23.90
CA ASN A 81 17.78 40.98 -24.79
C ASN A 81 16.40 41.63 -24.62
N ALA A 82 16.29 42.91 -24.99
CA ALA A 82 15.05 43.69 -24.90
C ALA A 82 14.20 43.62 -26.19
N ARG A 83 14.38 42.60 -27.04
CA ARG A 83 13.50 42.37 -28.19
C ARG A 83 12.15 41.87 -27.70
N SER A 84 11.12 42.07 -28.52
CA SER A 84 9.83 41.40 -28.33
C SER A 84 10.06 39.89 -28.32
N LYS A 85 9.33 39.16 -27.48
CA LYS A 85 9.37 37.70 -27.41
C LYS A 85 8.04 37.15 -26.89
N MET A 86 7.66 35.94 -27.33
CA MET A 86 6.44 35.25 -26.93
C MET A 86 6.77 34.10 -25.96
N MET A 87 6.51 34.32 -24.67
CA MET A 87 6.86 33.40 -23.58
C MET A 87 5.72 32.41 -23.32
N VAL A 88 5.94 31.11 -23.56
CA VAL A 88 4.91 30.09 -23.34
C VAL A 88 4.75 29.79 -21.85
N LEU A 89 3.58 30.10 -21.29
CA LEU A 89 3.22 29.87 -19.88
C LEU A 89 2.45 28.55 -19.68
N ASP A 90 1.57 28.19 -20.61
CA ASP A 90 0.91 26.88 -20.63
C ASP A 90 0.96 26.26 -22.03
N GLY A 91 1.03 24.92 -22.07
CA GLY A 91 1.14 24.13 -23.29
C GLY A 91 2.57 23.81 -23.71
N GLN A 92 3.58 24.14 -22.88
CA GLN A 92 5.00 23.82 -23.08
C GLN A 92 5.21 22.40 -23.64
N GLN A 93 4.71 21.38 -22.95
CA GLN A 93 4.93 19.97 -23.32
C GLN A 93 4.32 19.63 -24.69
N ARG A 94 3.20 20.27 -25.07
CA ARG A 94 2.53 20.07 -26.35
C ARG A 94 3.30 20.72 -27.51
N LEU A 95 3.72 21.98 -27.35
CA LEU A 95 4.58 22.65 -28.33
C LEU A 95 5.94 21.97 -28.46
N GLN A 96 6.53 21.51 -27.36
CA GLN A 96 7.80 20.78 -27.35
C GLN A 96 7.67 19.42 -28.06
N SER A 97 6.55 18.71 -27.87
CA SER A 97 6.24 17.47 -28.60
C SER A 97 6.06 17.70 -30.10
N LEU A 98 5.36 18.77 -30.49
CA LEU A 98 5.21 19.16 -31.90
C LEU A 98 6.57 19.52 -32.54
N PHE A 99 7.42 20.25 -31.82
CA PHE A 99 8.75 20.63 -32.30
C PHE A 99 9.65 19.41 -32.53
N ILE A 100 9.69 18.48 -31.57
CA ILE A 100 10.41 17.20 -31.69
C ILE A 100 9.87 16.39 -32.87
N GLY A 101 8.56 16.12 -32.92
CA GLY A 101 7.96 15.27 -33.94
C GLY A 101 8.02 15.83 -35.38
N LEU A 102 8.07 17.16 -35.55
CA LEU A 102 8.13 17.79 -36.86
C LEU A 102 9.55 18.13 -37.32
N LYS A 103 10.44 18.56 -36.43
CA LYS A 103 11.78 19.05 -36.82
C LYS A 103 12.92 18.15 -36.32
N GLY A 104 12.74 17.50 -35.18
CA GLY A 104 13.82 16.86 -34.42
C GLY A 104 13.70 15.36 -34.25
N SER A 105 14.16 14.87 -33.09
CA SER A 105 14.32 13.45 -32.76
C SER A 105 14.18 13.20 -31.25
N TYR A 106 13.91 11.94 -30.86
CA TYR A 106 13.64 11.55 -29.47
C TYR A 106 14.51 10.36 -29.04
N SER A 107 15.04 10.40 -27.82
CA SER A 107 15.94 9.42 -27.18
C SER A 107 17.31 9.23 -27.83
N SER A 108 17.45 9.49 -29.14
CA SER A 108 18.72 9.56 -29.86
C SER A 108 18.66 10.72 -30.86
N THR A 109 19.79 11.09 -31.44
CA THR A 109 19.82 12.09 -32.52
C THR A 109 19.20 11.59 -33.83
N SER A 110 18.96 10.27 -33.98
CA SER A 110 18.58 9.61 -35.22
C SER A 110 17.15 9.08 -35.27
N ARG A 111 16.47 8.86 -34.13
CA ARG A 111 15.09 8.38 -34.08
C ARG A 111 14.10 9.53 -34.26
N GLU A 112 13.37 9.52 -35.37
CA GLU A 112 12.48 10.60 -35.79
C GLU A 112 11.04 10.09 -35.94
N LEU A 113 10.05 11.00 -36.04
CA LEU A 113 8.65 10.60 -36.12
C LEU A 113 8.27 10.08 -37.52
N TYR A 114 7.71 8.87 -37.57
CA TYR A 114 7.13 8.24 -38.74
C TYR A 114 5.61 8.04 -38.55
N LEU A 115 4.87 8.18 -39.65
CA LEU A 115 3.46 7.82 -39.78
C LEU A 115 3.37 6.51 -40.56
N ASP A 116 2.61 5.56 -40.05
CA ASP A 116 2.12 4.41 -40.83
C ASP A 116 1.09 4.93 -41.83
N ILE A 117 1.48 5.04 -43.11
CA ILE A 117 0.66 5.73 -44.12
C ILE A 117 -0.61 4.94 -44.52
N LEU A 118 -0.72 3.67 -44.08
CA LEU A 118 -1.87 2.80 -44.28
C LEU A 118 -2.75 2.67 -43.02
N SER A 119 -2.40 3.35 -41.93
CA SER A 119 -3.27 3.48 -40.75
C SER A 119 -4.44 4.43 -41.00
N GLY A 120 -5.57 4.26 -40.29
CA GLY A 120 -6.76 5.09 -40.50
C GLY A 120 -8.10 4.39 -40.27
N ASP A 121 -8.12 3.05 -40.27
CA ASP A 121 -9.34 2.24 -40.36
C ASP A 121 -9.89 1.72 -39.00
N SER A 122 -9.53 2.40 -37.90
CA SER A 122 -10.01 2.03 -36.56
C SER A 122 -11.42 2.57 -36.31
N ALA A 123 -12.41 1.69 -36.26
CA ALA A 123 -13.82 2.02 -36.01
C ALA A 123 -14.13 2.52 -34.59
N ASN A 124 -13.21 2.33 -33.64
CA ASN A 124 -13.37 2.72 -32.24
C ASN A 124 -12.75 4.10 -31.97
N PRO A 125 -13.51 5.10 -31.48
CA PRO A 125 -12.97 6.42 -31.14
C PRO A 125 -11.81 6.38 -30.14
N GLU A 126 -11.80 5.40 -29.23
CA GLU A 126 -10.86 5.23 -28.11
C GLU A 126 -9.48 4.63 -28.48
N ASP A 127 -9.32 4.06 -29.68
CA ASP A 127 -8.05 3.43 -30.11
C ASP A 127 -7.08 4.45 -30.72
N ILE A 128 -5.93 4.02 -31.26
CA ILE A 128 -5.06 4.90 -32.06
C ILE A 128 -5.43 4.71 -33.54
N ARG A 129 -5.84 5.78 -34.23
CA ARG A 129 -6.33 5.69 -35.63
C ARG A 129 -5.18 5.85 -36.61
N HIS A 130 -4.43 6.94 -36.48
CA HIS A 130 -3.21 7.20 -37.22
C HIS A 130 -2.03 6.79 -36.36
N ARG A 131 -1.32 5.73 -36.76
CA ARG A 131 -0.22 5.17 -35.96
C ARG A 131 1.06 5.96 -36.21
N PHE A 132 1.59 6.51 -35.12
CA PHE A 132 2.86 7.24 -35.11
C PHE A 132 3.89 6.52 -34.22
N ALA A 133 5.14 6.48 -34.67
CA ALA A 133 6.26 5.91 -33.91
C ALA A 133 7.54 6.70 -34.15
N PHE A 134 8.43 6.75 -33.16
CA PHE A 134 9.81 7.19 -33.38
C PHE A 134 10.65 5.99 -33.84
N LEU A 135 11.28 6.09 -35.01
CA LEU A 135 12.03 4.99 -35.62
C LEU A 135 13.40 5.48 -36.11
N ASP A 136 14.40 4.60 -36.06
CA ASP A 136 15.65 4.82 -36.78
C ASP A 136 15.43 4.60 -38.29
N LYS A 137 16.23 5.30 -39.11
CA LYS A 137 16.11 5.21 -40.59
C LYS A 137 16.24 3.77 -41.14
N SER A 138 16.95 2.89 -40.44
CA SER A 138 17.10 1.47 -40.79
C SER A 138 15.90 0.60 -40.38
N GLU A 139 15.11 1.03 -39.41
CA GLU A 139 13.92 0.33 -38.90
C GLU A 139 12.66 0.73 -39.65
N ALA A 140 12.62 1.94 -40.20
CA ALA A 140 11.52 2.48 -40.97
C ALA A 140 11.37 1.82 -42.36
N THR A 141 10.82 0.62 -42.38
CA THR A 141 10.36 -0.08 -43.59
C THR A 141 8.94 0.34 -43.98
N TRP A 142 8.51 0.01 -45.21
CA TRP A 142 7.11 0.16 -45.61
C TRP A 142 6.16 -0.51 -44.60
N PRO A 143 5.03 0.11 -44.19
CA PRO A 143 4.42 1.37 -44.69
C PRO A 143 4.83 2.66 -43.93
N TRP A 144 5.91 2.65 -43.15
CA TRP A 144 6.31 3.82 -42.36
C TRP A 144 6.93 4.92 -43.21
N ILE A 145 6.28 6.09 -43.24
CA ILE A 145 6.75 7.29 -43.94
C ILE A 145 7.16 8.35 -42.91
N ARG A 146 8.37 8.89 -43.07
CA ARG A 146 8.94 9.93 -42.20
C ARG A 146 8.05 11.16 -42.26
N PHE A 147 7.43 11.53 -41.13
CA PHE A 147 6.30 12.45 -41.15
C PHE A 147 6.69 13.84 -41.66
N LYS A 148 7.89 14.31 -41.29
CA LYS A 148 8.39 15.62 -41.72
C LYS A 148 8.64 15.76 -43.22
N ASP A 149 8.83 14.65 -43.95
CA ASP A 149 8.97 14.66 -45.41
C ASP A 149 7.61 14.92 -46.11
N ILE A 150 6.48 14.65 -45.45
CA ILE A 150 5.12 14.99 -45.89
C ILE A 150 4.85 16.48 -45.63
N ILE A 151 5.26 16.98 -44.46
CA ILE A 151 4.96 18.36 -44.02
C ILE A 151 5.86 19.38 -44.72
N PHE A 152 7.19 19.25 -44.63
CA PHE A 152 8.14 20.25 -45.12
C PHE A 152 8.53 20.00 -46.59
N THR A 153 7.57 20.24 -47.48
CA THR A 153 7.77 20.11 -48.93
C THR A 153 6.95 21.13 -49.72
N THR A 154 7.47 21.52 -50.88
CA THR A 154 6.82 22.39 -51.87
C THR A 154 5.95 21.63 -52.87
N LYS A 155 5.93 20.29 -52.79
CA LYS A 155 5.14 19.42 -53.66
C LYS A 155 3.65 19.49 -53.34
N LEU A 156 2.82 19.27 -54.36
CA LEU A 156 1.37 19.11 -54.18
C LEU A 156 1.05 17.76 -53.54
N GLU A 157 -0.10 17.66 -52.87
CA GLU A 157 -0.52 16.49 -52.10
C GLU A 157 -0.57 15.22 -52.97
N THR A 158 -1.10 15.33 -54.19
CA THR A 158 -1.11 14.27 -55.21
C THR A 158 0.29 13.82 -55.64
N GLN A 159 1.28 14.73 -55.66
CA GLN A 159 2.68 14.41 -55.98
C GLN A 159 3.39 13.72 -54.81
N ILE A 160 3.05 14.08 -53.57
CA ILE A 160 3.54 13.42 -52.35
C ILE A 160 2.99 11.99 -52.31
N ALA A 161 1.69 11.81 -52.46
CA ALA A 161 1.04 10.50 -52.52
C ALA A 161 1.62 9.62 -53.63
N SER A 162 1.81 10.17 -54.83
CA SER A 162 2.44 9.44 -55.95
C SER A 162 3.88 8.98 -55.65
N GLN A 163 4.65 9.79 -54.92
CA GLN A 163 6.01 9.41 -54.52
C GLN A 163 6.02 8.36 -53.41
N ILE A 164 5.08 8.41 -52.47
CA ILE A 164 4.90 7.37 -51.46
C ILE A 164 4.53 6.04 -52.13
N LYS A 165 3.57 6.02 -53.06
CA LYS A 165 3.22 4.83 -53.85
C LYS A 165 4.43 4.24 -54.58
N SER A 166 5.29 5.07 -55.18
CA SER A 166 6.51 4.61 -55.86
C SER A 166 7.60 4.02 -54.95
N ARG A 167 7.44 4.14 -53.62
CA ARG A 167 8.35 3.59 -52.60
C ARG A 167 7.81 2.32 -51.93
N ALA A 168 6.60 1.89 -52.26
CA ALA A 168 6.03 0.65 -51.74
C ALA A 168 6.88 -0.55 -52.18
N SER A 169 7.08 -1.51 -51.27
CA SER A 169 7.78 -2.77 -51.57
C SER A 169 6.93 -3.76 -52.36
N GLU A 170 5.61 -3.54 -52.41
CA GLU A 170 4.62 -4.42 -52.99
C GLU A 170 3.63 -3.62 -53.87
N VAL A 171 2.79 -4.32 -54.64
CA VAL A 171 1.77 -3.67 -55.48
C VAL A 171 0.64 -3.16 -54.60
N VAL A 172 0.63 -1.84 -54.36
CA VAL A 172 -0.42 -1.13 -53.60
C VAL A 172 -1.78 -1.30 -54.28
N SER A 173 -2.78 -1.73 -53.52
CA SER A 173 -4.16 -1.88 -53.98
C SER A 173 -4.86 -0.52 -54.19
N SER A 174 -6.00 -0.53 -54.89
CA SER A 174 -6.82 0.67 -55.09
C SER A 174 -7.31 1.29 -53.77
N GLU A 175 -7.60 0.45 -52.77
CA GLU A 175 -8.07 0.87 -51.44
C GLU A 175 -6.93 1.51 -50.63
N GLU A 176 -5.75 0.89 -50.63
CA GLU A 176 -4.55 1.48 -50.01
C GLU A 176 -4.10 2.78 -50.70
N ILE A 177 -4.30 2.90 -52.01
CA ILE A 177 -4.08 4.14 -52.76
C ILE A 177 -4.95 5.29 -52.23
N GLU A 178 -6.23 5.02 -51.95
CA GLU A 178 -7.17 6.00 -51.38
C GLU A 178 -6.78 6.38 -49.94
N ILE A 179 -6.38 5.40 -49.13
CA ILE A 179 -5.88 5.63 -47.76
C ILE A 179 -4.62 6.51 -47.76
N ILE A 180 -3.66 6.27 -48.67
CA ILE A 180 -2.46 7.12 -48.81
C ILE A 180 -2.84 8.55 -49.17
N GLU A 181 -3.75 8.75 -50.13
CA GLU A 181 -4.18 10.08 -50.55
C GLU A 181 -4.92 10.82 -49.42
N LEU A 182 -5.81 10.13 -48.72
CA LEU A 182 -6.53 10.66 -47.56
C LEU A 182 -5.59 11.05 -46.42
N ASN A 183 -4.63 10.21 -46.07
CA ASN A 183 -3.66 10.49 -45.00
C ASN A 183 -2.68 11.61 -45.36
N VAL A 184 -2.21 11.68 -46.61
CA VAL A 184 -1.37 12.78 -47.09
C VAL A 184 -2.15 14.10 -47.08
N GLY A 185 -3.37 14.11 -47.60
CA GLY A 185 -4.26 15.27 -47.59
C GLY A 185 -4.54 15.74 -46.17
N ARG A 186 -4.91 14.83 -45.26
CA ARG A 186 -5.16 15.14 -43.85
C ARG A 186 -3.94 15.70 -43.15
N ALA A 187 -2.77 15.08 -43.29
CA ALA A 187 -1.53 15.57 -42.69
C ALA A 187 -1.16 16.98 -43.18
N ARG A 188 -1.38 17.28 -44.47
CA ARG A 188 -1.14 18.60 -45.06
C ARG A 188 -2.18 19.61 -44.60
N GLN A 189 -3.45 19.24 -44.53
CA GLN A 189 -4.51 20.08 -44.00
C GLN A 189 -4.23 20.50 -42.55
N GLU A 190 -4.00 19.54 -41.65
CA GLU A 190 -3.92 19.81 -40.21
C GLU A 190 -2.59 20.40 -39.71
N PHE A 191 -1.48 20.19 -40.43
CA PHE A 191 -0.15 20.67 -39.99
C PHE A 191 0.45 21.76 -40.88
N VAL A 192 -0.18 22.11 -42.02
CA VAL A 192 0.30 23.17 -42.94
C VAL A 192 -0.77 24.23 -43.22
N ASN A 193 -2.02 23.82 -43.46
CA ASN A 193 -3.07 24.73 -43.96
C ASN A 193 -3.95 25.29 -42.83
N ASN A 194 -4.28 24.50 -41.81
CA ASN A 194 -5.13 24.89 -40.68
C ASN A 194 -4.32 25.58 -39.57
N ASP A 195 -4.87 26.64 -38.96
CA ASP A 195 -4.33 27.28 -37.74
C ASP A 195 -4.72 26.48 -36.47
N ASN A 196 -4.31 25.21 -36.40
CA ASN A 196 -4.67 24.28 -35.32
C ASN A 196 -4.06 24.60 -33.94
N ILE A 197 -3.19 25.62 -33.85
CA ILE A 197 -2.57 26.07 -32.60
C ILE A 197 -3.21 27.41 -32.17
N THR A 198 -4.30 27.32 -31.41
CA THR A 198 -4.90 28.50 -30.74
C THR A 198 -4.14 28.84 -29.47
N PHE A 199 -3.83 30.12 -29.25
CA PHE A 199 -3.26 30.61 -28.00
C PHE A 199 -3.95 31.89 -27.54
N GLN A 200 -3.98 32.09 -26.21
CA GLN A 200 -4.36 33.35 -25.57
C GLN A 200 -3.10 34.15 -25.29
N GLU A 201 -3.07 35.39 -25.78
CA GLU A 201 -1.97 36.34 -25.58
C GLU A 201 -2.24 37.22 -24.35
N LEU A 202 -1.26 37.30 -23.46
CA LEU A 202 -1.15 38.31 -22.42
C LEU A 202 -0.16 39.36 -22.94
N ASP A 203 -0.67 40.51 -23.40
CA ASP A 203 0.18 41.55 -23.97
C ASP A 203 0.74 42.48 -22.90
N GLY A 204 1.93 42.14 -22.38
CA GLY A 204 2.70 42.96 -21.44
C GLY A 204 3.51 44.07 -22.10
N ILE A 205 3.51 44.19 -23.44
CA ILE A 205 4.09 45.35 -24.14
C ILE A 205 3.07 46.49 -24.16
N ASP A 206 1.82 46.17 -24.48
CA ASP A 206 0.72 47.15 -24.54
C ASP A 206 0.06 47.38 -23.17
N ASN A 207 0.13 46.41 -22.24
CA ASN A 207 -0.42 46.52 -20.88
C ASN A 207 0.63 46.18 -19.79
N PRO A 208 1.75 46.93 -19.69
CA PRO A 208 2.87 46.60 -18.80
C PRO A 208 2.50 46.62 -17.30
N ASP A 209 1.51 47.42 -16.90
CA ASP A 209 1.05 47.47 -15.51
C ASP A 209 0.15 46.28 -15.10
N ALA A 210 -0.45 45.58 -16.05
CA ALA A 210 -1.34 44.44 -15.80
C ALA A 210 -0.61 43.08 -15.82
N TYR A 211 0.56 43.02 -16.45
CA TYR A 211 1.29 41.78 -16.74
C TYR A 211 2.77 41.90 -16.38
N ARG A 212 3.06 42.33 -15.14
CA ARG A 212 4.43 42.41 -14.63
C ARG A 212 4.98 41.00 -14.36
N PRO A 213 6.30 40.79 -14.27
CA PRO A 213 6.88 39.45 -14.07
C PRO A 213 6.28 38.67 -12.89
N ASN A 214 5.99 39.33 -11.76
CA ASN A 214 5.35 38.69 -10.60
C ASN A 214 3.90 38.25 -10.87
N ASP A 215 3.13 39.04 -11.63
CA ASP A 215 1.75 38.70 -12.02
C ASP A 215 1.76 37.49 -12.96
N ILE A 216 2.74 37.41 -13.86
CA ILE A 216 2.95 36.28 -14.75
C ILE A 216 3.29 34.99 -13.99
N VAL A 217 4.11 35.07 -12.93
CA VAL A 217 4.38 33.94 -12.03
C VAL A 217 3.08 33.46 -11.36
N GLU A 218 2.25 34.37 -10.86
CA GLU A 218 0.96 34.02 -10.25
C GLU A 218 -0.07 33.48 -11.26
N ILE A 219 -0.09 34.00 -12.49
CA ILE A 219 -0.91 33.46 -13.59
C ILE A 219 -0.44 32.05 -13.97
N PHE A 220 0.87 31.83 -14.07
CA PHE A 220 1.48 30.51 -14.31
C PHE A 220 1.09 29.51 -13.22
N ILE A 221 1.20 29.90 -11.94
CA ILE A 221 0.76 29.10 -10.79
C ILE A 221 -0.72 28.73 -10.93
N ARG A 222 -1.59 29.71 -11.20
CA ARG A 222 -3.04 29.50 -11.27
C ARG A 222 -3.42 28.58 -12.43
N ALA A 223 -2.91 28.82 -13.63
CA ALA A 223 -3.17 27.99 -14.81
C ALA A 223 -2.75 26.52 -14.57
N ASN A 224 -1.54 26.29 -14.07
CA ASN A 224 -1.00 24.95 -13.84
C ASN A 224 -1.58 24.25 -12.59
N SER A 225 -2.21 24.99 -11.66
CA SER A 225 -2.86 24.41 -10.47
C SER A 225 -4.19 23.71 -10.78
N GLY A 226 -4.88 24.08 -11.86
CA GLY A 226 -6.16 23.51 -12.28
C GLY A 226 -6.06 22.31 -13.23
N GLY A 227 -4.97 22.20 -14.00
CA GLY A 227 -4.77 21.19 -15.04
C GLY A 227 -3.98 19.95 -14.59
N THR A 228 -3.26 19.34 -15.54
CA THR A 228 -2.29 18.25 -15.27
C THR A 228 -1.16 18.79 -14.40
N LYS A 229 -1.29 18.60 -13.09
CA LYS A 229 -0.52 19.31 -12.07
C LYS A 229 0.98 19.24 -12.32
N LEU A 230 1.62 20.42 -12.38
CA LEU A 230 3.01 20.54 -11.93
C LEU A 230 3.13 19.92 -10.54
N SER A 231 4.25 19.26 -10.24
CA SER A 231 4.47 18.83 -8.86
C SER A 231 4.56 20.08 -7.96
N LYS A 232 4.23 19.94 -6.67
CA LYS A 232 4.38 21.08 -5.76
C LYS A 232 5.82 21.57 -5.69
N SER A 233 6.79 20.67 -5.83
CA SER A 233 8.20 20.97 -5.90
C SER A 233 8.59 21.69 -7.20
N ASP A 234 8.10 21.28 -8.38
CA ASP A 234 8.31 22.00 -9.66
C ASP A 234 7.93 23.48 -9.50
N LEU A 235 6.78 23.73 -8.86
CA LEU A 235 6.25 25.08 -8.62
C LEU A 235 7.06 25.89 -7.59
N LEU A 236 7.71 25.21 -6.65
CA LEU A 236 8.59 25.85 -5.68
C LEU A 236 9.96 26.15 -6.27
N PHE A 237 10.49 25.29 -7.16
CA PHE A 237 11.68 25.58 -7.95
C PHE A 237 11.45 26.73 -8.92
N SER A 238 10.33 26.72 -9.63
CA SER A 238 9.82 27.84 -10.43
C SER A 238 9.90 29.17 -9.67
N LEU A 239 9.44 29.19 -8.41
CA LEU A 239 9.50 30.36 -7.53
C LEU A 239 10.90 30.71 -7.05
N LEU A 240 11.77 29.73 -6.81
CA LEU A 240 13.16 29.96 -6.38
C LEU A 240 14.01 30.53 -7.51
N ILE A 241 13.94 29.93 -8.70
CA ILE A 241 14.61 30.35 -9.95
C ILE A 241 14.24 31.80 -10.32
N SER A 242 12.97 32.19 -10.10
CA SER A 242 12.50 33.56 -10.32
C SER A 242 13.13 34.61 -9.38
N SER A 243 13.88 34.19 -8.35
CA SER A 243 14.52 35.09 -7.36
C SER A 243 16.02 34.83 -7.20
N TRP A 244 16.57 33.84 -7.91
CA TRP A 244 17.98 33.46 -7.89
C TRP A 244 18.35 32.89 -9.26
N GLU A 245 19.11 33.67 -10.03
CA GLU A 245 19.30 33.42 -11.46
C GLU A 245 20.15 32.18 -11.76
N GLU A 246 21.09 31.88 -10.85
CA GLU A 246 22.02 30.75 -10.90
C GLU A 246 21.44 29.46 -10.30
N ALA A 247 20.24 29.51 -9.72
CA ALA A 247 19.64 28.42 -8.94
C ALA A 247 19.72 27.05 -9.63
N ASP A 248 19.31 26.96 -10.90
CA ASP A 248 19.35 25.70 -11.66
C ASP A 248 20.77 25.11 -11.74
N GLY A 249 21.77 25.94 -12.08
CA GLY A 249 23.15 25.49 -12.23
C GLY A 249 23.77 25.06 -10.90
N GLU A 250 23.46 25.78 -9.83
CA GLU A 250 23.92 25.48 -8.47
C GLU A 250 23.27 24.21 -7.90
N ILE A 251 21.97 24.02 -8.10
CA ILE A 251 21.26 22.78 -7.75
C ILE A 251 21.79 21.60 -8.58
N GLU A 252 22.01 21.79 -9.88
CA GLU A 252 22.57 20.75 -10.75
C GLU A 252 24.01 20.38 -10.37
N ALA A 253 24.86 21.35 -10.01
CA ALA A 253 26.20 21.09 -9.50
C ALA A 253 26.19 20.34 -8.15
N LEU A 254 25.26 20.68 -7.24
CA LEU A 254 25.06 19.91 -6.01
C LEU A 254 24.62 18.47 -6.31
N LEU A 255 23.65 18.28 -7.21
CA LEU A 255 23.16 16.97 -7.61
C LEU A 255 24.25 16.13 -8.29
N GLU A 256 25.03 16.71 -9.20
CA GLU A 256 26.17 16.07 -9.86
C GLU A 256 27.24 15.64 -8.81
N ASP A 257 27.45 16.42 -7.75
CA ASP A 257 28.34 16.04 -6.65
C ASP A 257 27.80 14.89 -5.78
N VAL A 258 26.54 14.95 -5.34
CA VAL A 258 26.00 13.94 -4.41
C VAL A 258 25.64 12.62 -5.09
N ASN A 259 25.30 12.68 -6.39
CA ASN A 259 25.00 11.51 -7.22
C ASN A 259 26.25 10.83 -7.81
N LYS A 260 27.47 11.26 -7.46
CA LYS A 260 28.69 10.51 -7.79
C LYS A 260 28.59 9.08 -7.24
N GLY A 261 28.63 8.09 -8.12
CA GLY A 261 28.35 6.68 -7.83
C GLY A 261 26.95 6.27 -8.26
N ASP A 262 26.40 5.21 -7.67
CA ASP A 262 25.08 4.67 -7.99
C ASP A 262 23.97 5.31 -7.12
N PHE A 263 23.92 6.65 -7.02
CA PHE A 263 22.94 7.40 -6.20
C PHE A 263 22.00 8.26 -7.06
N GLU A 264 20.74 8.40 -6.62
CA GLU A 264 19.65 9.06 -7.36
C GLU A 264 18.94 10.11 -6.48
N PHE A 265 19.69 11.04 -5.88
CA PHE A 265 19.10 12.22 -5.25
C PHE A 265 18.48 13.13 -6.32
N ASP A 266 17.33 13.73 -6.01
CA ASP A 266 16.56 14.58 -6.90
C ASP A 266 16.43 16.02 -6.36
N ARG A 267 15.91 16.93 -7.20
CA ARG A 267 15.63 18.32 -6.82
C ARG A 267 14.68 18.37 -5.62
N ASP A 268 13.66 17.50 -5.61
CA ASP A 268 12.70 17.31 -4.51
C ASP A 268 13.37 17.14 -3.13
N PHE A 269 14.32 16.21 -3.03
CA PHE A 269 15.11 15.96 -1.82
C PHE A 269 15.89 17.19 -1.35
N VAL A 270 16.57 17.90 -2.27
CA VAL A 270 17.30 19.14 -1.98
C VAL A 270 16.36 20.19 -1.39
N LEU A 271 15.17 20.37 -1.97
CA LEU A 271 14.18 21.34 -1.49
C LEU A 271 13.66 21.01 -0.09
N LYS A 272 13.42 19.72 0.21
CA LYS A 272 13.05 19.30 1.58
C LYS A 272 14.17 19.55 2.58
N CYS A 273 15.43 19.39 2.18
CA CYS A 273 16.58 19.72 3.03
C CYS A 273 16.58 21.22 3.35
N CYS A 274 16.47 22.10 2.34
CA CYS A 274 16.37 23.55 2.53
C CYS A 274 15.23 23.93 3.51
N LEU A 275 14.01 23.44 3.27
CA LEU A 275 12.85 23.75 4.11
C LEU A 275 12.96 23.21 5.54
N SER A 276 13.59 22.05 5.73
CA SER A 276 13.78 21.46 7.06
C SER A 276 14.86 22.20 7.84
N ILE A 277 15.99 22.54 7.19
CA ILE A 277 17.08 23.35 7.76
C ILE A 277 16.56 24.70 8.25
N LEU A 278 15.76 25.39 7.44
CA LEU A 278 15.18 26.70 7.77
C LEU A 278 13.99 26.64 8.74
N GLY A 279 13.68 25.47 9.32
CA GLY A 279 12.60 25.30 10.30
C GLY A 279 11.18 25.49 9.73
N LYS A 280 11.04 25.60 8.39
CA LYS A 280 9.75 25.73 7.69
C LYS A 280 9.02 24.38 7.58
N GLY A 281 9.72 23.26 7.84
CA GLY A 281 9.19 21.89 7.85
C GLY A 281 9.13 21.23 6.47
N ALA A 282 9.28 19.91 6.42
CA ALA A 282 9.60 19.10 5.23
C ALA A 282 8.49 19.03 4.16
N LYS A 283 7.24 19.32 4.51
CA LYS A 283 6.11 19.30 3.57
C LYS A 283 6.21 20.43 2.54
N TYR A 284 6.04 20.11 1.26
CA TYR A 284 5.94 21.13 0.20
C TYR A 284 4.68 21.98 0.36
N ASP A 285 4.91 23.28 0.54
CA ASP A 285 3.85 24.27 0.65
C ASP A 285 4.27 25.57 -0.06
N VAL A 286 3.42 26.05 -0.97
CA VAL A 286 3.73 27.22 -1.82
C VAL A 286 3.78 28.50 -1.00
N ASP A 287 2.93 28.58 0.02
CA ASP A 287 2.82 29.76 0.86
C ASP A 287 4.08 29.99 1.72
N LYS A 288 4.92 28.96 1.93
CA LYS A 288 6.26 29.12 2.55
C LYS A 288 7.20 29.96 1.69
N PHE A 289 7.07 29.93 0.37
CA PHE A 289 7.91 30.70 -0.55
C PHE A 289 7.29 32.06 -0.94
N ARG A 290 6.08 32.34 -0.43
CA ARG A 290 5.40 33.63 -0.55
C ARG A 290 5.63 34.55 0.65
N ASP A 291 6.32 34.09 1.69
CA ASP A 291 6.66 34.90 2.88
C ASP A 291 7.73 35.98 2.63
N GLY A 292 8.27 36.05 1.40
CA GLY A 292 9.33 36.96 0.97
C GLY A 292 10.73 36.56 1.45
N LYS A 293 10.83 35.86 2.58
CA LYS A 293 12.09 35.60 3.29
C LYS A 293 12.70 34.23 2.98
N THR A 294 11.89 33.19 2.83
CA THR A 294 12.40 31.81 2.66
C THR A 294 13.30 31.67 1.44
N LYS A 295 13.02 32.41 0.34
CA LYS A 295 13.89 32.42 -0.83
C LYS A 295 15.25 33.06 -0.52
N GLU A 296 15.24 34.25 0.08
CA GLU A 296 16.44 34.98 0.48
C GLU A 296 17.27 34.15 1.47
N GLU A 297 16.62 33.51 2.46
CA GLU A 297 17.23 32.60 3.42
C GLU A 297 17.90 31.39 2.75
N ILE A 298 17.31 30.81 1.70
CA ILE A 298 17.92 29.71 0.92
C ILE A 298 19.17 30.21 0.18
N VAL A 299 19.07 31.34 -0.54
CA VAL A 299 20.19 31.90 -1.32
C VAL A 299 21.35 32.28 -0.41
N LEU A 300 21.08 33.00 0.68
CA LEU A 300 22.10 33.45 1.64
C LEU A 300 22.83 32.30 2.36
N ASN A 301 22.19 31.13 2.49
CA ASN A 301 22.75 29.97 3.20
C ASN A 301 23.09 28.80 2.27
N TRP A 302 23.03 28.99 0.94
CA TRP A 302 23.13 27.91 -0.04
C TRP A 302 24.40 27.06 0.14
N ASP A 303 25.57 27.70 0.25
CA ASP A 303 26.85 27.01 0.47
C ASP A 303 26.82 26.12 1.71
N ALA A 304 26.29 26.62 2.83
CA ALA A 304 26.22 25.87 4.08
C ALA A 304 25.23 24.70 3.99
N ILE A 305 24.11 24.87 3.28
CA ILE A 305 23.14 23.80 2.98
C ILE A 305 23.78 22.72 2.11
N SER A 306 24.41 23.12 1.01
CA SER A 306 25.14 22.28 0.05
C SER A 306 26.22 21.44 0.76
N GLN A 307 27.04 22.08 1.61
CA GLN A 307 28.07 21.40 2.41
C GLN A 307 27.49 20.45 3.47
N ALA A 308 26.32 20.74 4.05
CA ALA A 308 25.66 19.83 4.99
C ALA A 308 25.12 18.57 4.28
N ILE A 309 24.52 18.72 3.10
CA ILE A 309 24.03 17.60 2.28
C ILE A 309 25.20 16.72 1.82
N LYS A 310 26.26 17.32 1.24
CA LYS A 310 27.48 16.59 0.83
C LYS A 310 28.12 15.87 2.03
N GLY A 311 28.23 16.53 3.18
CA GLY A 311 28.77 15.94 4.40
C GLY A 311 27.98 14.74 4.94
N VAL A 312 26.64 14.72 4.80
CA VAL A 312 25.84 13.54 5.17
C VAL A 312 25.95 12.43 4.13
N ARG A 313 26.01 12.75 2.83
CA ARG A 313 26.29 11.75 1.78
C ARG A 313 27.62 11.04 2.02
N ASP A 314 28.67 11.79 2.37
CA ASP A 314 29.97 11.20 2.70
C ASP A 314 29.96 10.43 4.02
N PHE A 315 29.15 10.84 5.01
CA PHE A 315 28.90 10.05 6.21
C PHE A 315 28.24 8.70 5.87
N VAL A 316 27.21 8.66 5.03
CA VAL A 316 26.53 7.41 4.60
C VAL A 316 27.55 6.44 4.01
N VAL A 317 28.32 6.91 3.02
CA VAL A 317 29.32 6.12 2.30
C VAL A 317 30.47 5.67 3.20
N SER A 318 30.96 6.52 4.10
CA SER A 318 32.12 6.22 4.95
C SER A 318 31.82 5.48 6.24
N LYS A 319 30.58 5.55 6.78
CA LYS A 319 30.21 5.00 8.10
C LYS A 319 29.18 3.88 8.08
N THR A 320 28.37 3.74 7.02
CA THR A 320 27.22 2.80 7.03
C THR A 320 27.30 1.69 5.99
N TYR A 321 28.44 1.55 5.29
CA TYR A 321 28.69 0.59 4.20
C TYR A 321 27.74 0.67 3.00
N ILE A 322 26.75 1.56 2.99
CA ILE A 322 25.86 1.86 1.87
C ILE A 322 26.68 2.58 0.78
N ARG A 323 27.02 1.85 -0.30
CA ARG A 323 27.79 2.40 -1.44
C ARG A 323 26.94 2.74 -2.67
N SER A 324 25.66 2.38 -2.64
CA SER A 324 24.70 2.53 -3.73
C SER A 324 23.33 2.95 -3.18
N GLY A 325 22.60 3.75 -3.95
CA GLY A 325 21.21 4.15 -3.75
C GLY A 325 20.24 2.97 -3.74
N LYS A 326 20.58 1.84 -4.37
CA LYS A 326 19.82 0.58 -4.26
C LYS A 326 19.79 0.08 -2.81
N ALA A 327 20.86 0.32 -2.04
CA ALA A 327 20.93 0.04 -0.61
C ALA A 327 20.39 1.19 0.29
N LEU A 328 19.87 2.27 -0.29
CA LEU A 328 19.32 3.42 0.42
C LEU A 328 17.80 3.54 0.13
N PRO A 329 16.95 2.67 0.71
CA PRO A 329 15.53 2.54 0.35
C PRO A 329 14.68 3.79 0.61
N SER A 330 15.17 4.76 1.39
CA SER A 330 14.52 6.04 1.61
C SER A 330 15.51 7.17 1.93
N TYR A 331 15.65 8.12 1.00
CA TYR A 331 16.42 9.35 1.22
C TYR A 331 15.84 10.22 2.36
N SER A 332 14.55 10.07 2.70
CA SER A 332 13.91 10.83 3.78
C SER A 332 14.54 10.60 5.17
N ALA A 333 15.16 9.44 5.38
CA ALA A 333 15.88 9.14 6.63
C ALA A 333 17.11 10.04 6.85
N LEU A 334 17.67 10.62 5.77
CA LEU A 334 18.83 11.51 5.83
C LEU A 334 18.48 12.95 6.22
N ILE A 335 17.24 13.40 6.04
CA ILE A 335 16.87 14.81 6.24
C ILE A 335 17.11 15.27 7.70
N PRO A 336 16.77 14.49 8.74
CA PRO A 336 17.14 14.82 10.12
C PRO A 336 18.66 14.84 10.38
N LEU A 337 19.44 13.98 9.71
CA LEU A 337 20.91 13.99 9.80
C LEU A 337 21.50 15.24 9.13
N ILE A 338 20.91 15.69 8.01
CA ILE A 338 21.31 16.91 7.30
C ILE A 338 21.00 18.16 8.13
N TYR A 339 19.81 18.20 8.75
CA TYR A 339 19.47 19.24 9.73
C TYR A 339 20.49 19.30 10.88
N TYR A 340 20.81 18.15 11.48
CA TYR A 340 21.77 18.05 12.58
C TYR A 340 23.20 18.45 12.13
N ARG A 341 23.63 18.02 10.93
CA ARG A 341 24.92 18.39 10.34
C ARG A 341 25.04 19.87 10.03
N TYR A 342 23.94 20.55 9.69
CA TYR A 342 23.91 21.99 9.43
C TYR A 342 24.02 22.77 10.74
N HIS A 343 23.09 22.55 11.68
CA HIS A 343 22.97 23.36 12.91
C HIS A 343 24.01 23.00 13.99
N PHE A 344 24.51 21.76 14.00
CA PHE A 344 25.34 21.21 15.09
C PHE A 344 26.58 20.46 14.56
N ALA A 345 27.25 21.02 13.55
CA ALA A 345 28.35 20.38 12.81
C ALA A 345 29.49 19.80 13.68
N GLN A 346 29.81 20.43 14.83
CA GLN A 346 30.81 19.91 15.77
C GLN A 346 30.31 18.63 16.47
N SER A 347 29.11 18.66 17.04
CA SER A 347 28.47 17.51 17.71
C SER A 347 28.23 16.35 16.72
N PHE A 348 27.82 16.66 15.48
CA PHE A 348 27.67 15.66 14.41
C PHE A 348 28.92 14.81 14.21
N SER A 349 30.09 15.43 14.22
CA SER A 349 31.36 14.74 13.96
C SER A 349 31.80 13.80 15.10
N GLY A 350 31.31 14.05 16.33
CA GLY A 350 31.60 13.24 17.51
C GLY A 350 30.54 12.17 17.84
N ASN A 351 29.33 12.29 17.29
CA ASN A 351 28.20 11.41 17.59
C ASN A 351 28.39 10.02 16.92
N ARG A 352 28.28 8.95 17.72
CA ARG A 352 28.52 7.57 17.29
C ARG A 352 27.25 6.83 16.87
N ASP A 353 26.09 7.38 17.19
CA ASP A 353 24.80 6.70 17.14
C ASP A 353 24.07 6.96 15.82
N LEU A 354 24.53 7.93 15.03
CA LEU A 354 23.98 8.32 13.73
C LEU A 354 23.88 7.15 12.74
N ALA A 355 24.84 6.23 12.79
CA ALA A 355 24.87 5.04 11.94
C ALA A 355 23.79 4.03 12.35
N GLU A 356 23.59 3.85 13.65
CA GLU A 356 22.55 2.96 14.20
C GLU A 356 21.16 3.51 13.91
N TYR A 357 20.94 4.82 14.09
CA TYR A 357 19.71 5.49 13.66
C TYR A 357 19.40 5.22 12.19
N LEU A 358 20.38 5.44 11.30
CA LEU A 358 20.16 5.34 9.86
C LEU A 358 19.84 3.89 9.47
N LEU A 359 20.66 2.93 9.90
CA LEU A 359 20.47 1.52 9.56
C LEU A 359 19.12 1.00 10.08
N ARG A 360 18.76 1.27 11.33
CA ARG A 360 17.45 0.87 11.88
C ARG A 360 16.29 1.51 11.11
N SER A 361 16.38 2.81 10.82
CA SER A 361 15.33 3.54 10.09
C SER A 361 15.13 3.06 8.64
N LEU A 362 16.20 2.67 7.95
CA LEU A 362 16.14 2.11 6.59
C LEU A 362 15.62 0.67 6.58
N ILE A 363 16.05 -0.18 7.52
CA ILE A 363 15.62 -1.59 7.61
C ILE A 363 14.15 -1.72 8.01
N THR A 364 13.71 -0.91 8.98
CA THR A 364 12.32 -0.93 9.47
C THR A 364 11.37 -0.04 8.67
N GLY A 365 11.89 0.76 7.72
CA GLY A 365 11.09 1.55 6.79
C GLY A 365 10.25 2.66 7.44
N VAL A 366 10.68 3.23 8.57
CA VAL A 366 9.85 4.16 9.38
C VAL A 366 9.36 5.40 8.62
N PHE A 367 10.13 5.85 7.62
CA PHE A 367 9.77 6.96 6.74
C PHE A 367 8.85 6.56 5.55
N GLY A 368 8.33 5.32 5.53
CA GLY A 368 7.34 4.88 4.55
C GLY A 368 5.94 5.48 4.80
N GLY A 369 5.26 5.90 3.73
CA GLY A 369 3.90 6.46 3.77
C GLY A 369 3.89 7.98 3.91
N SER A 370 3.94 8.49 5.15
CA SER A 370 3.80 9.92 5.48
C SER A 370 5.07 10.52 6.13
N PRO A 371 6.23 10.54 5.42
CA PRO A 371 7.53 10.92 6.00
C PRO A 371 7.57 12.33 6.59
N ASP A 372 6.96 13.31 5.93
CA ASP A 372 7.11 14.73 6.24
C ASP A 372 6.80 15.07 7.71
N SER A 373 5.70 14.52 8.26
CA SER A 373 5.33 14.77 9.66
C SER A 373 6.25 14.07 10.66
N LEU A 374 6.95 13.00 10.28
CA LEU A 374 7.91 12.33 11.15
C LEU A 374 9.24 13.08 11.12
N ILE A 375 9.70 13.51 9.93
CA ILE A 375 10.86 14.40 9.77
C ILE A 375 10.69 15.63 10.66
N ASP A 376 9.55 16.33 10.56
CA ASP A 376 9.27 17.54 11.34
C ASP A 376 9.34 17.31 12.87
N LYS A 377 8.94 16.12 13.36
CA LYS A 377 8.98 15.78 14.79
C LYS A 377 10.38 15.42 15.26
N VAL A 378 11.14 14.67 14.45
CA VAL A 378 12.54 14.33 14.77
C VAL A 378 13.41 15.59 14.71
N VAL A 379 13.22 16.45 13.70
CA VAL A 379 13.91 17.75 13.59
C VAL A 379 13.62 18.65 14.79
N ARG A 380 12.36 18.74 15.25
CA ARG A 380 12.02 19.47 16.49
C ARG A 380 12.72 18.89 17.72
N ASN A 381 12.77 17.57 17.87
CA ASN A 381 13.49 16.94 19.00
C ASN A 381 14.99 17.31 18.99
N ILE A 382 15.64 17.27 17.82
CA ILE A 382 17.04 17.70 17.66
C ILE A 382 17.20 19.19 17.99
N GLN A 383 16.26 20.03 17.54
CA GLN A 383 16.25 21.48 17.82
C GLN A 383 16.12 21.79 19.32
N ASP A 384 15.18 21.13 20.01
CA ASP A 384 14.89 21.33 21.42
C ASP A 384 16.02 20.82 22.31
N LYS A 385 16.58 19.64 22.01
CA LYS A 385 17.69 19.03 22.76
C LYS A 385 19.05 19.64 22.40
N LYS A 386 19.18 20.28 21.24
CA LYS A 386 20.42 20.77 20.63
C LYS A 386 21.48 19.68 20.39
N ASP A 387 21.03 18.44 20.30
CA ASP A 387 21.85 17.25 20.08
C ASP A 387 21.02 16.13 19.45
N PHE A 388 21.69 15.11 18.90
CA PHE A 388 21.06 13.93 18.31
C PHE A 388 21.10 12.77 19.30
N ILE A 389 20.11 12.71 20.19
CA ILE A 389 20.00 11.69 21.24
C ILE A 389 19.18 10.51 20.71
N LEU A 390 19.83 9.35 20.51
CA LEU A 390 19.24 8.20 19.84
C LEU A 390 17.93 7.71 20.49
N ASP A 391 17.94 7.52 21.82
CA ASP A 391 16.79 7.00 22.56
C ASP A 391 15.58 7.94 22.54
N GLU A 392 15.82 9.26 22.56
CA GLU A 392 14.77 10.29 22.45
C GLU A 392 14.13 10.28 21.06
N ILE A 393 14.96 10.16 20.01
CA ILE A 393 14.50 10.05 18.62
C ILE A 393 13.73 8.75 18.41
N PHE A 394 14.17 7.63 19.00
CA PHE A 394 13.41 6.38 18.99
C PHE A 394 12.12 6.46 19.82
N GLY A 395 12.09 7.25 20.90
CA GLY A 395 10.86 7.63 21.60
C GLY A 395 9.88 8.33 20.66
N VAL A 396 10.30 9.41 20.01
CA VAL A 396 9.50 10.15 19.02
C VAL A 396 8.97 9.23 17.91
N ILE A 397 9.78 8.31 17.39
CA ILE A 397 9.33 7.38 16.34
C ILE A 397 8.30 6.38 16.87
N ARG A 398 8.49 5.82 18.08
CA ARG A 398 7.53 4.91 18.74
C ARG A 398 6.20 5.59 19.05
N ASP A 399 6.23 6.84 19.55
CA ASP A 399 5.04 7.66 19.83
C ASP A 399 4.22 7.99 18.57
N ASN A 400 4.79 7.78 17.38
CA ASN A 400 4.11 7.89 16.09
C ASN A 400 3.67 6.53 15.53
N ASN A 401 3.56 5.51 16.38
CA ASN A 401 3.17 4.13 16.04
C ASN A 401 4.08 3.49 14.97
N ARG A 402 5.39 3.77 15.02
CA ARG A 402 6.40 3.14 14.15
C ARG A 402 7.40 2.34 14.98
N SER A 403 7.75 1.13 14.50
CA SER A 403 8.79 0.30 15.12
C SER A 403 10.17 0.63 14.56
N ILE A 404 11.18 0.66 15.43
CA ILE A 404 12.62 0.70 15.09
C ILE A 404 13.35 -0.58 15.54
N ASP A 405 12.58 -1.57 15.99
CA ASP A 405 13.10 -2.83 16.49
C ASP A 405 13.23 -3.84 15.34
N ILE A 406 14.48 -4.26 15.08
CA ILE A 406 14.79 -5.29 14.09
C ILE A 406 14.53 -6.65 14.73
N THR A 407 13.57 -7.40 14.18
CA THR A 407 13.26 -8.76 14.59
C THR A 407 13.80 -9.77 13.57
N ARG A 408 13.79 -11.07 13.90
CA ARG A 408 14.26 -12.12 12.98
C ARG A 408 13.40 -12.17 11.72
N GLU A 409 12.11 -11.92 11.87
CA GLU A 409 11.09 -11.96 10.81
C GLU A 409 11.37 -10.89 9.76
N ILE A 410 11.76 -9.66 10.15
CA ILE A 410 12.12 -8.58 9.22
C ILE A 410 13.30 -8.98 8.31
N ILE A 411 14.27 -9.73 8.86
CA ILE A 411 15.44 -10.22 8.12
C ILE A 411 15.04 -11.35 7.17
N LEU A 412 14.18 -12.27 7.61
CA LEU A 412 13.78 -13.45 6.82
C LEU A 412 12.68 -13.18 5.79
N GLN A 413 11.89 -12.11 5.96
CA GLN A 413 10.88 -11.63 4.99
C GLN A 413 11.50 -10.97 3.75
N GLN A 414 12.82 -10.75 3.73
CA GLN A 414 13.49 -10.21 2.55
C GLN A 414 13.39 -11.18 1.38
N SER A 415 13.20 -10.64 0.17
CA SER A 415 13.03 -11.40 -1.07
C SER A 415 13.77 -10.75 -2.24
N TYR A 416 13.94 -11.49 -3.32
CA TYR A 416 14.52 -11.03 -4.60
C TYR A 416 13.88 -9.72 -5.11
N THR A 417 12.59 -9.50 -4.82
CA THR A 417 11.84 -8.31 -5.22
C THR A 417 11.76 -7.22 -4.15
N SER A 418 12.29 -7.47 -2.94
CA SER A 418 12.27 -6.50 -1.83
C SER A 418 13.29 -5.39 -2.07
N ARG A 419 12.86 -4.12 -2.03
CA ARG A 419 13.77 -2.96 -2.15
C ARG A 419 14.87 -2.97 -1.07
N THR A 420 14.59 -3.50 0.12
CA THR A 420 15.55 -3.57 1.23
C THR A 420 16.55 -4.72 1.14
N ILE A 421 16.44 -5.67 0.19
CA ILE A 421 17.41 -6.77 0.08
C ILE A 421 18.81 -6.27 -0.27
N HIS A 422 18.93 -5.22 -1.08
CA HIS A 422 20.21 -4.60 -1.44
C HIS A 422 20.94 -3.98 -0.24
N LEU A 423 20.20 -3.48 0.77
CA LEU A 423 20.77 -3.01 2.03
C LEU A 423 21.33 -4.17 2.84
N PHE A 424 20.57 -5.25 3.03
CA PHE A 424 21.07 -6.46 3.69
C PHE A 424 22.29 -7.06 2.97
N PHE A 425 22.30 -7.05 1.64
CA PHE A 425 23.46 -7.51 0.87
C PHE A 425 24.65 -6.55 0.93
N ASN A 426 24.48 -5.22 0.98
CA ASN A 426 25.60 -4.29 1.25
C ASN A 426 26.23 -4.56 2.63
N LEU A 427 25.41 -4.81 3.66
CA LEU A 427 25.88 -5.11 5.02
C LEU A 427 26.52 -6.50 5.15
N TRP A 428 26.20 -7.43 4.23
CA TRP A 428 26.73 -8.79 4.22
C TRP A 428 28.01 -8.90 3.38
N TYR A 429 27.96 -8.46 2.13
CA TYR A 429 28.99 -8.62 1.10
C TYR A 429 29.90 -7.39 1.00
N LEU A 430 30.52 -7.02 2.12
CA LEU A 430 31.29 -5.78 2.31
C LEU A 430 32.44 -5.55 1.30
N ASN A 431 32.94 -6.60 0.66
CA ASN A 431 34.09 -6.56 -0.25
C ASN A 431 33.71 -6.52 -1.75
N PHE A 432 32.42 -6.45 -2.08
CA PHE A 432 31.96 -6.34 -3.46
C PHE A 432 32.08 -4.88 -3.96
N ASP A 433 32.45 -4.70 -5.22
CA ASP A 433 32.36 -3.40 -5.88
C ASP A 433 30.92 -3.15 -6.33
N TYR A 434 30.25 -2.21 -5.66
CA TYR A 434 28.88 -1.77 -5.97
C TYR A 434 28.83 -0.60 -6.95
N THR A 435 29.99 -0.06 -7.35
CA THR A 435 30.11 1.13 -8.21
C THR A 435 31.15 0.94 -9.32
N PRO A 436 31.10 -0.17 -10.10
CA PRO A 436 32.03 -0.34 -11.21
C PRO A 436 31.72 0.67 -12.33
N ALA A 437 32.75 1.05 -13.09
CA ALA A 437 32.59 1.98 -14.23
C ALA A 437 31.77 1.43 -15.42
N LEU A 438 31.37 0.15 -15.37
CA LEU A 438 30.46 -0.48 -16.32
C LEU A 438 29.41 -1.24 -15.51
N ASP A 439 28.15 -0.79 -15.57
CA ASP A 439 27.05 -1.33 -14.75
C ASP A 439 26.87 -2.85 -14.87
N ALA A 440 27.15 -3.41 -16.05
CA ALA A 440 27.09 -4.85 -16.30
C ALA A 440 28.06 -5.66 -15.41
N ASN A 441 29.13 -5.04 -14.90
CA ASN A 441 30.07 -5.64 -13.96
C ASN A 441 29.60 -5.60 -12.49
N GLY A 442 28.47 -4.94 -12.21
CA GLY A 442 27.95 -4.76 -10.86
C GLY A 442 27.51 -6.08 -10.19
N PRO A 443 27.27 -6.07 -8.87
CA PRO A 443 26.84 -7.24 -8.13
C PRO A 443 25.42 -7.64 -8.52
N GLN A 444 25.21 -8.93 -8.79
CA GLN A 444 23.93 -9.46 -9.29
C GLN A 444 23.33 -10.39 -8.25
N ILE A 445 22.04 -10.24 -7.96
CA ILE A 445 21.32 -11.17 -7.10
C ILE A 445 20.92 -12.38 -7.96
N ASP A 446 21.16 -13.58 -7.46
CA ASP A 446 20.74 -14.82 -8.11
C ASP A 446 20.23 -15.84 -7.06
N HIS A 447 19.40 -16.78 -7.52
CA HIS A 447 18.83 -17.85 -6.70
C HIS A 447 19.78 -19.04 -6.63
N ILE A 448 20.14 -19.49 -5.42
CA ILE A 448 20.98 -20.66 -5.19
C ILE A 448 20.38 -21.88 -5.88
N PHE A 449 19.13 -22.23 -5.54
CA PHE A 449 18.32 -23.16 -6.32
C PHE A 449 17.62 -22.36 -7.43
N PRO A 450 17.98 -22.53 -8.71
CA PRO A 450 17.47 -21.70 -9.80
C PRO A 450 15.96 -21.80 -9.95
N GLN A 451 15.29 -20.70 -10.30
CA GLN A 451 13.85 -20.71 -10.51
C GLN A 451 13.39 -21.73 -11.56
N SER A 452 14.17 -21.95 -12.63
CA SER A 452 13.90 -22.97 -13.65
C SER A 452 13.81 -24.36 -13.03
N LEU A 453 14.81 -24.73 -12.22
CA LEU A 453 14.90 -26.00 -11.51
C LEU A 453 13.73 -26.17 -10.51
N ILE A 454 13.49 -25.18 -9.64
CA ILE A 454 12.41 -25.30 -8.64
C ILE A 454 11.02 -25.41 -9.31
N LYS A 455 10.79 -24.71 -10.44
CA LYS A 455 9.51 -24.79 -11.19
C LYS A 455 9.25 -26.17 -11.83
N THR A 456 10.25 -27.06 -11.87
CA THR A 456 10.04 -28.46 -12.29
C THR A 456 9.38 -29.32 -11.22
N VAL A 457 9.47 -28.94 -9.94
CA VAL A 457 8.84 -29.69 -8.84
C VAL A 457 7.32 -29.47 -8.89
N ARG A 458 6.58 -30.56 -9.14
CA ARG A 458 5.12 -30.55 -9.27
C ARG A 458 4.46 -31.28 -8.12
N LEU A 459 3.32 -30.76 -7.68
CA LEU A 459 2.37 -31.50 -6.85
C LEU A 459 1.55 -32.43 -7.75
N THR A 460 1.56 -33.72 -7.41
CA THR A 460 0.70 -34.73 -8.02
C THR A 460 -0.58 -34.82 -7.20
N ASN A 461 -1.75 -34.73 -7.85
CA ASN A 461 -3.03 -34.93 -7.17
C ASN A 461 -3.15 -36.41 -6.73
N PRO A 462 -3.34 -36.73 -5.43
CA PRO A 462 -3.48 -38.10 -4.94
C PRO A 462 -4.64 -38.88 -5.58
N GLU A 463 -5.72 -38.20 -5.98
CA GLU A 463 -6.94 -38.85 -6.49
C GLU A 463 -6.93 -39.06 -8.01
N SER A 464 -6.28 -38.16 -8.76
CA SER A 464 -6.30 -38.17 -10.23
C SER A 464 -4.95 -38.49 -10.89
N GLY A 465 -3.90 -38.73 -10.10
CA GLY A 465 -2.55 -39.09 -10.57
C GLY A 465 -1.86 -38.04 -11.45
N THR A 466 -2.45 -36.85 -11.60
CA THR A 466 -2.05 -35.85 -12.59
C THR A 466 -1.28 -34.71 -11.92
N SER A 467 -0.07 -34.44 -12.41
CA SER A 467 0.82 -33.38 -11.91
C SER A 467 0.51 -32.05 -12.60
N GLN A 468 -0.28 -31.19 -11.97
CA GLN A 468 -0.77 -29.95 -12.59
C GLN A 468 -0.18 -28.65 -12.00
N LEU A 469 0.13 -28.60 -10.70
CA LEU A 469 0.56 -27.37 -10.03
C LEU A 469 2.06 -27.39 -9.68
N VAL A 470 2.72 -26.23 -9.81
CA VAL A 470 4.09 -26.02 -9.30
C VAL A 470 4.05 -26.05 -7.78
N HIS A 471 4.92 -26.84 -7.16
CA HIS A 471 4.90 -27.05 -5.71
C HIS A 471 5.23 -25.77 -4.92
N TYR A 472 6.32 -25.10 -5.28
CA TYR A 472 6.80 -23.91 -4.58
C TYR A 472 6.30 -22.61 -5.22
N ARG A 473 5.66 -21.75 -4.43
CA ARG A 473 5.18 -20.41 -4.82
C ARG A 473 6.32 -19.41 -5.03
N ALA A 474 6.03 -18.25 -5.61
CA ALA A 474 7.04 -17.20 -5.83
C ALA A 474 7.76 -16.80 -4.55
N GLU A 475 7.02 -16.46 -3.50
CA GLU A 475 7.54 -16.11 -2.16
C GLU A 475 8.54 -17.14 -1.61
N GLN A 476 8.25 -18.45 -1.75
CA GLN A 476 9.13 -19.52 -1.29
C GLN A 476 10.40 -19.67 -2.14
N ARG A 477 10.33 -19.36 -3.44
CA ARG A 477 11.51 -19.38 -4.34
C ARG A 477 12.37 -18.14 -4.17
N ASP A 478 11.74 -17.01 -3.91
CA ASP A 478 12.35 -15.67 -3.97
C ASP A 478 12.82 -15.16 -2.59
N GLN A 479 12.60 -15.92 -1.50
CA GLN A 479 13.09 -15.58 -0.16
C GLN A 479 14.63 -15.45 -0.07
N ILE A 480 15.13 -14.59 0.82
CA ILE A 480 16.57 -14.34 1.04
C ILE A 480 17.38 -15.61 1.31
N ALA A 481 16.79 -16.61 1.96
CA ALA A 481 17.41 -17.91 2.21
C ALA A 481 17.71 -18.72 0.94
N ASN A 482 17.07 -18.40 -0.20
CA ASN A 482 17.43 -18.92 -1.52
C ASN A 482 18.19 -17.91 -2.39
N CYS A 483 18.42 -16.66 -1.95
CA CYS A 483 19.17 -15.67 -2.74
C CYS A 483 20.63 -15.52 -2.27
N MET A 484 21.51 -15.18 -3.20
CA MET A 484 22.88 -14.76 -2.91
C MET A 484 23.32 -13.66 -3.89
N LEU A 485 24.37 -12.92 -3.52
CA LEU A 485 24.98 -11.91 -4.37
C LEU A 485 26.18 -12.52 -5.10
N LEU A 486 26.20 -12.44 -6.43
CA LEU A 486 27.28 -12.93 -7.29
C LEU A 486 28.00 -11.78 -7.99
N THR A 487 29.27 -11.99 -8.32
CA THR A 487 29.98 -11.09 -9.24
C THR A 487 29.47 -11.30 -10.68
N ALA A 488 29.59 -10.29 -11.54
CA ALA A 488 29.22 -10.43 -12.95
C ALA A 488 29.99 -11.55 -13.69
N ALA A 489 31.22 -11.85 -13.25
CA ALA A 489 31.98 -13.00 -13.76
C ALA A 489 31.33 -14.34 -13.38
N GLU A 490 30.83 -14.46 -12.15
CA GLU A 490 30.14 -15.66 -11.66
C GLU A 490 28.74 -15.84 -12.21
N ASN A 491 28.02 -14.76 -12.55
CA ASN A 491 26.66 -14.85 -13.12
C ASN A 491 26.62 -14.67 -14.65
N GLY A 492 27.79 -14.54 -15.30
CA GLY A 492 27.90 -14.30 -16.73
C GLY A 492 27.54 -15.52 -17.61
N PRO A 493 27.72 -15.43 -18.94
CA PRO A 493 27.34 -16.49 -19.89
C PRO A 493 28.05 -17.85 -19.74
N LYS A 494 29.11 -17.93 -18.92
CA LYS A 494 29.81 -19.17 -18.52
C LYS A 494 29.76 -19.41 -17.00
N GLY A 495 28.92 -18.65 -16.30
CA GLY A 495 28.74 -18.67 -14.86
C GLY A 495 27.53 -19.52 -14.43
N LYS A 496 26.96 -19.21 -13.27
CA LYS A 496 25.98 -20.05 -12.57
C LYS A 496 24.75 -20.35 -13.42
N ARG A 497 24.00 -19.34 -13.86
CA ARG A 497 22.73 -19.54 -14.58
C ARG A 497 21.81 -20.51 -13.81
N ASP A 498 21.29 -21.52 -14.51
CA ASP A 498 20.46 -22.61 -14.01
C ASP A 498 21.24 -23.83 -13.46
N THR A 499 22.54 -23.70 -13.21
CA THR A 499 23.35 -24.74 -12.55
C THR A 499 22.78 -25.07 -11.15
N PRO A 500 22.46 -26.34 -10.86
CA PRO A 500 22.00 -26.77 -9.54
C PRO A 500 23.07 -26.59 -8.44
N PRO A 501 22.69 -26.41 -7.16
CA PRO A 501 23.63 -26.26 -6.05
C PRO A 501 24.65 -27.40 -5.90
N ILE A 502 24.22 -28.64 -6.12
CA ILE A 502 25.10 -29.83 -6.05
C ILE A 502 26.29 -29.75 -7.04
N ASP A 503 26.09 -29.12 -8.19
CA ASP A 503 27.12 -28.91 -9.21
C ASP A 503 27.87 -27.59 -8.97
N TRP A 504 27.17 -26.53 -8.60
CA TRP A 504 27.75 -25.19 -8.35
C TRP A 504 28.69 -25.14 -7.12
N PHE A 505 28.46 -26.02 -6.14
CA PHE A 505 29.26 -26.17 -4.93
C PHE A 505 30.27 -27.33 -5.01
N ASN A 506 30.45 -27.93 -6.20
CA ASN A 506 31.44 -28.98 -6.42
C ASN A 506 32.87 -28.45 -6.24
N LEU A 507 33.73 -29.26 -5.60
CA LEU A 507 35.13 -28.90 -5.34
C LEU A 507 35.91 -28.56 -6.63
N SER A 508 35.54 -29.13 -7.78
CA SER A 508 36.18 -28.86 -9.07
C SER A 508 36.08 -27.40 -9.54
N ARG A 509 35.16 -26.60 -8.99
CA ARG A 509 35.03 -25.15 -9.26
C ARG A 509 36.05 -24.32 -8.46
N PHE A 510 36.61 -24.85 -7.38
CA PHE A 510 37.46 -24.12 -6.44
C PHE A 510 38.93 -24.54 -6.58
N ALA A 511 39.86 -23.62 -6.35
CA ALA A 511 41.29 -23.91 -6.39
C ALA A 511 41.75 -24.82 -5.23
N SER A 512 41.02 -24.78 -4.11
CA SER A 512 41.27 -25.58 -2.92
C SER A 512 39.98 -25.80 -2.12
N GLU A 513 40.00 -26.76 -1.19
CA GLU A 513 38.93 -26.93 -0.21
C GLU A 513 38.80 -25.69 0.70
N GLU A 514 39.92 -25.03 1.03
CA GLU A 514 39.92 -23.82 1.86
C GLU A 514 39.16 -22.67 1.18
N ASP A 515 39.34 -22.50 -0.14
CA ASP A 515 38.61 -21.49 -0.92
C ASP A 515 37.13 -21.82 -1.04
N ARG A 516 36.77 -23.11 -1.13
CA ARG A 516 35.37 -23.56 -1.05
C ARG A 516 34.75 -23.24 0.31
N GLN A 517 35.46 -23.51 1.41
CA GLN A 517 34.97 -23.18 2.75
C GLN A 517 34.84 -21.67 2.97
N ARG A 518 35.77 -20.86 2.46
CA ARG A 518 35.64 -19.39 2.43
C ARG A 518 34.38 -18.94 1.66
N TYR A 519 34.11 -19.56 0.52
CA TYR A 519 32.90 -19.30 -0.27
C TYR A 519 31.61 -19.65 0.50
N PHE A 520 31.57 -20.81 1.17
CA PHE A 520 30.42 -21.20 1.99
C PHE A 520 30.22 -20.28 3.20
N GLN A 521 31.28 -19.84 3.86
CA GLN A 521 31.21 -18.84 4.93
C GLN A 521 30.73 -17.48 4.41
N LEU A 522 31.18 -17.05 3.24
CA LEU A 522 30.74 -15.81 2.60
C LEU A 522 29.25 -15.85 2.23
N HIS A 523 28.77 -16.93 1.60
CA HIS A 523 27.38 -17.04 1.15
C HIS A 523 26.43 -17.69 2.17
N LEU A 524 26.92 -18.02 3.37
CA LEU A 524 26.20 -18.73 4.44
C LEU A 524 25.55 -20.02 3.93
N ILE A 525 26.35 -20.89 3.31
CA ILE A 525 25.92 -22.16 2.74
C ILE A 525 26.07 -23.27 3.79
N PRO A 526 25.02 -24.03 4.11
CA PRO A 526 25.13 -25.25 4.91
C PRO A 526 26.11 -26.25 4.27
N ASN A 527 27.16 -26.64 4.99
CA ASN A 527 28.26 -27.48 4.49
C ASN A 527 27.93 -28.99 4.50
N GLU A 528 26.72 -29.33 4.07
CA GLU A 528 26.18 -30.70 4.03
C GLU A 528 25.71 -31.01 2.60
N PRO A 529 26.44 -31.83 1.82
CA PRO A 529 26.12 -32.07 0.40
C PRO A 529 24.72 -32.62 0.13
N GLU A 530 24.14 -33.34 1.10
CA GLU A 530 22.76 -33.84 1.02
C GLU A 530 21.72 -32.72 0.95
N LEU A 531 21.97 -31.58 1.60
CA LEU A 531 21.08 -30.40 1.55
C LEU A 531 21.11 -29.70 0.19
N TRP A 532 22.13 -29.93 -0.64
CA TRP A 532 22.25 -29.29 -1.97
C TRP A 532 21.38 -29.96 -3.05
N LYS A 533 20.74 -31.08 -2.73
CA LYS A 533 19.80 -31.80 -3.62
C LYS A 533 18.43 -31.11 -3.66
N LEU A 534 17.78 -31.11 -4.82
CA LEU A 534 16.48 -30.46 -5.04
C LEU A 534 15.37 -30.97 -4.09
N GLU A 535 15.39 -32.26 -3.76
CA GLU A 535 14.48 -32.91 -2.81
C GLU A 535 14.62 -32.39 -1.37
N ASN A 536 15.75 -31.78 -1.01
CA ASN A 536 16.03 -31.22 0.32
C ASN A 536 15.96 -29.68 0.35
N PHE A 537 15.38 -29.04 -0.67
CA PHE A 537 15.28 -27.57 -0.77
C PHE A 537 14.74 -26.90 0.51
N GLU A 538 13.67 -27.43 1.11
CA GLU A 538 13.10 -26.87 2.35
C GLU A 538 14.09 -26.97 3.52
N LYS A 539 14.79 -28.10 3.66
CA LYS A 539 15.80 -28.30 4.72
C LYS A 539 17.00 -27.37 4.53
N PHE A 540 17.44 -27.18 3.29
CA PHE A 540 18.48 -26.21 2.95
C PHE A 540 18.07 -24.79 3.34
N VAL A 541 16.84 -24.40 3.00
CA VAL A 541 16.27 -23.09 3.34
C VAL A 541 16.28 -22.88 4.85
N GLU A 542 15.77 -23.82 5.65
CA GLU A 542 15.75 -23.69 7.11
C GLU A 542 17.16 -23.65 7.71
N ALA A 543 18.08 -24.52 7.26
CA ALA A 543 19.47 -24.48 7.70
C ALA A 543 20.14 -23.13 7.38
N ARG A 544 19.90 -22.58 6.18
CA ARG A 544 20.44 -21.28 5.75
C ARG A 544 19.79 -20.09 6.47
N LYS A 545 18.50 -20.16 6.84
CA LYS A 545 17.84 -19.15 7.68
C LYS A 545 18.55 -19.00 9.03
N LEU A 546 18.95 -20.11 9.66
CA LEU A 546 19.68 -20.07 10.94
C LEU A 546 21.02 -19.33 10.80
N LEU A 547 21.81 -19.64 9.77
CA LEU A 547 23.09 -18.97 9.48
C LEU A 547 22.91 -17.46 9.20
N ILE A 548 21.85 -17.09 8.47
CA ILE A 548 21.50 -15.68 8.20
C ILE A 548 21.16 -14.94 9.50
N ILE A 549 20.38 -15.56 10.40
CA ILE A 549 20.04 -14.98 11.70
C ILE A 549 21.28 -14.85 12.60
N GLU A 550 22.21 -15.80 12.57
CA GLU A 550 23.49 -15.70 13.29
C GLU A 550 24.34 -14.55 12.76
N LYS A 551 24.50 -14.42 11.44
CA LYS A 551 25.24 -13.31 10.79
C LYS A 551 24.73 -11.92 11.22
N PHE A 552 23.40 -11.76 11.28
CA PHE A 552 22.76 -10.50 11.65
C PHE A 552 22.36 -10.42 13.14
N GLN A 553 22.82 -11.34 13.98
CA GLN A 553 22.48 -11.37 15.41
C GLN A 553 22.85 -10.06 16.14
N HIS A 554 23.94 -9.40 15.70
CA HIS A 554 24.38 -8.11 16.23
C HIS A 554 23.38 -6.95 16.01
N MET A 555 22.42 -7.11 15.09
CA MET A 555 21.36 -6.13 14.81
C MET A 555 20.07 -6.42 15.59
N LEU A 556 19.92 -7.64 16.13
CA LEU A 556 18.80 -8.04 16.97
C LEU A 556 18.97 -7.48 18.38
N ARG A 557 17.87 -7.23 19.10
CA ARG A 557 17.92 -6.75 20.49
C ARG A 557 18.77 -7.66 21.39
N SER A 558 19.76 -7.08 22.05
CA SER A 558 20.33 -7.66 23.27
C SER A 558 19.40 -7.40 24.46
N VAL A 559 19.11 -8.43 25.25
CA VAL A 559 18.40 -8.31 26.53
C VAL A 559 19.45 -8.44 27.64
N PRO A 560 19.73 -7.37 28.42
CA PRO A 560 20.68 -7.46 29.53
C PRO A 560 20.12 -8.34 30.66
N PRO A 561 20.97 -9.15 31.34
CA PRO A 561 20.54 -9.86 32.54
C PRO A 561 20.26 -8.90 33.70
N PRO A 562 19.26 -9.15 34.57
CA PRO A 562 18.93 -8.27 35.68
C PRO A 562 20.05 -8.24 36.73
N ARG A 563 20.50 -7.03 37.10
CA ARG A 563 21.42 -6.84 38.24
C ARG A 563 20.66 -6.88 39.58
N PRO A 564 21.28 -7.36 40.67
CA PRO A 564 20.70 -7.28 42.01
C PRO A 564 20.64 -5.82 42.49
N ALA A 565 19.56 -5.45 43.17
CA ALA A 565 19.30 -4.08 43.62
C ALA A 565 19.98 -3.76 44.97
N PRO A 566 20.64 -2.59 45.13
CA PRO A 566 21.01 -2.02 46.43
C PRO A 566 19.83 -1.32 47.11
N VAL A 567 19.93 -1.16 48.43
CA VAL A 567 18.87 -0.71 49.36
C VAL A 567 18.52 0.78 49.23
N GLU A 568 17.24 1.13 49.50
CA GLU A 568 16.67 2.48 49.43
C GLU A 568 17.35 3.55 50.33
N THR A 569 17.23 4.83 49.93
CA THR A 569 16.64 5.88 50.81
C THR A 569 15.94 7.01 50.02
N LYS A 570 14.62 7.12 50.25
CA LYS A 570 13.68 8.28 50.23
C LYS A 570 14.28 9.70 50.00
N SER A 571 13.62 10.70 49.42
CA SER A 571 12.26 10.92 48.82
C SER A 571 12.33 12.27 48.03
N LYS A 572 11.35 12.85 47.32
CA LYS A 572 9.87 13.02 47.38
C LYS A 572 9.37 13.42 45.96
N SER A 573 8.10 13.67 45.59
CA SER A 573 6.75 13.13 45.89
C SER A 573 5.73 13.92 45.03
N SER A 574 4.88 13.24 44.26
CA SER A 574 3.60 13.71 43.71
C SER A 574 2.67 12.47 43.58
N PRO A 575 1.34 12.62 43.56
CA PRO A 575 0.45 11.87 44.46
C PRO A 575 0.33 10.39 44.15
N GLY A 576 0.29 9.55 45.20
CA GLY A 576 0.24 8.08 45.10
C GLY A 576 -0.88 7.45 45.92
N ARG A 577 -1.19 6.17 45.60
CA ARG A 577 -2.09 5.30 46.37
C ARG A 577 -1.30 4.41 47.32
N THR A 578 -1.90 4.11 48.48
CA THR A 578 -1.34 3.23 49.53
C THR A 578 -1.72 1.75 49.33
N PRO A 579 -0.83 0.79 49.67
CA PRO A 579 -1.12 -0.64 49.67
C PRO A 579 -2.04 -1.07 50.83
N LYS A 580 -2.67 -2.24 50.71
CA LYS A 580 -3.71 -2.76 51.62
C LYS A 580 -3.51 -4.26 51.94
N THR A 581 -3.88 -4.69 53.15
CA THR A 581 -3.65 -6.06 53.70
C THR A 581 -4.76 -7.06 53.34
N GLU A 582 -4.49 -8.37 53.45
CA GLU A 582 -5.47 -9.46 53.25
C GLU A 582 -6.74 -9.31 54.11
N ALA A 583 -6.57 -8.97 55.40
CA ALA A 583 -7.71 -8.65 56.27
C ALA A 583 -8.55 -7.49 55.73
N SER A 584 -7.93 -6.47 55.12
CA SER A 584 -8.66 -5.36 54.48
C SER A 584 -9.26 -5.71 53.11
N PHE A 585 -8.80 -6.78 52.47
CA PHE A 585 -9.40 -7.34 51.25
C PHE A 585 -10.66 -8.12 51.59
N LEU A 586 -10.61 -9.01 52.59
CA LEU A 586 -11.80 -9.70 53.11
C LEU A 586 -12.82 -8.69 53.67
N GLN A 587 -12.38 -7.67 54.40
CA GLN A 587 -13.23 -6.56 54.82
C GLN A 587 -13.83 -5.80 53.63
N SER A 588 -13.12 -5.69 52.49
CA SER A 588 -13.64 -5.01 51.30
C SER A 588 -14.72 -5.83 50.56
N ILE A 589 -14.61 -7.17 50.56
CA ILE A 589 -15.66 -8.07 50.06
C ILE A 589 -16.89 -7.96 50.98
N GLU A 590 -16.68 -8.05 52.29
CA GLU A 590 -17.74 -7.90 53.30
C GLU A 590 -18.43 -6.52 53.26
N THR A 591 -17.68 -5.46 52.95
CA THR A 591 -18.24 -4.09 52.78
C THR A 591 -18.99 -3.94 51.44
N ALA A 592 -18.60 -4.67 50.39
CA ALA A 592 -19.19 -4.56 49.06
C ALA A 592 -20.40 -5.48 48.84
N VAL A 593 -20.41 -6.66 49.45
CA VAL A 593 -21.38 -7.75 49.18
C VAL A 593 -21.98 -8.36 50.47
N GLY A 594 -21.56 -7.88 51.65
CA GLY A 594 -22.08 -8.31 52.95
C GLY A 594 -21.28 -9.43 53.61
N ALA A 595 -21.39 -9.51 54.94
CA ALA A 595 -20.69 -10.51 55.77
C ALA A 595 -21.10 -11.95 55.42
N ASP A 596 -22.35 -12.17 55.03
CA ASP A 596 -22.87 -13.48 54.66
C ASP A 596 -22.21 -14.01 53.37
N ALA A 597 -21.99 -13.16 52.37
CA ALA A 597 -21.26 -13.50 51.15
C ALA A 597 -19.79 -13.86 51.45
N ARG A 598 -19.14 -13.10 52.33
CA ARG A 598 -17.79 -13.44 52.82
C ARG A 598 -17.77 -14.82 53.49
N GLN A 599 -18.72 -15.10 54.39
CA GLN A 599 -18.78 -16.37 55.11
C GLN A 599 -19.08 -17.55 54.18
N GLN A 600 -19.91 -17.35 53.16
CA GLN A 600 -20.19 -18.36 52.13
C GLN A 600 -18.97 -18.61 51.21
N ILE A 601 -18.18 -17.59 50.88
CA ILE A 601 -16.93 -17.75 50.10
C ILE A 601 -15.86 -18.47 50.92
N GLU A 602 -15.63 -18.05 52.17
CA GLU A 602 -14.70 -18.74 53.10
C GLU A 602 -15.13 -20.20 53.30
N LYS A 603 -16.43 -20.46 53.50
CA LYS A 603 -16.97 -21.82 53.64
C LYS A 603 -16.80 -22.68 52.37
N ALA A 604 -17.15 -22.16 51.19
CA ALA A 604 -17.00 -22.91 49.94
C ALA A 604 -15.53 -23.21 49.62
N TYR A 605 -14.61 -22.34 50.03
CA TYR A 605 -13.16 -22.58 49.93
C TYR A 605 -12.69 -23.68 50.89
N TRP A 606 -13.20 -23.71 52.12
CA TRP A 606 -12.92 -24.79 53.08
C TRP A 606 -13.52 -26.13 52.67
N GLU A 607 -14.77 -26.16 52.19
CA GLU A 607 -15.41 -27.37 51.66
C GLU A 607 -14.63 -27.92 50.44
N LEU A 608 -14.10 -27.03 49.60
CA LEU A 608 -13.22 -27.40 48.48
C LEU A 608 -11.90 -28.02 48.99
N ILE A 609 -11.25 -27.43 50.01
CA ILE A 609 -10.02 -27.97 50.63
C ILE A 609 -10.28 -29.34 51.29
N GLU A 610 -11.39 -29.52 52.00
CA GLU A 610 -11.74 -30.83 52.58
C GLU A 610 -12.01 -31.89 51.50
N SER A 611 -12.63 -31.50 50.37
CA SER A 611 -12.94 -32.42 49.26
C SER A 611 -11.72 -33.03 48.55
N PHE A 612 -10.53 -32.49 48.79
CA PHE A 612 -9.26 -33.02 48.25
C PHE A 612 -8.54 -34.01 49.18
N GLU A 613 -9.08 -34.32 50.37
CA GLU A 613 -8.49 -35.26 51.35
C GLU A 613 -7.00 -35.00 51.71
N LEU A 614 -6.55 -33.74 51.59
CA LEU A 614 -5.14 -33.36 51.76
C LEU A 614 -4.59 -33.66 53.17
N GLU A 615 -3.28 -33.96 53.24
CA GLU A 615 -2.52 -34.12 54.49
C GLU A 615 -2.71 -32.93 55.45
N PRO A 616 -2.74 -33.12 56.78
CA PRO A 616 -3.12 -32.08 57.75
C PRO A 616 -2.31 -30.77 57.63
N ASP A 617 -1.02 -30.86 57.31
CA ASP A 617 -0.12 -29.72 57.17
C ASP A 617 -0.53 -28.78 56.00
N PHE A 618 -1.29 -29.27 55.02
CA PHE A 618 -1.86 -28.45 53.95
C PHE A 618 -3.18 -27.77 54.34
N LYS A 619 -3.83 -28.20 55.44
CA LYS A 619 -5.10 -27.65 55.90
C LYS A 619 -4.95 -26.37 56.75
N GLU A 620 -3.75 -25.96 57.17
CA GLU A 620 -3.54 -24.74 57.96
C GLU A 620 -3.08 -23.50 57.13
N ALA A 621 -3.01 -23.58 55.80
CA ALA A 621 -2.49 -22.49 54.96
C ALA A 621 -3.58 -21.59 54.34
N SER A 622 -3.25 -20.30 54.18
CA SER A 622 -4.16 -19.20 53.80
C SER A 622 -4.70 -19.25 52.35
N LEU A 623 -5.59 -18.30 52.03
CA LEU A 623 -6.53 -18.24 50.89
C LEU A 623 -5.89 -18.05 49.48
N MET A 624 -4.75 -18.70 49.18
CA MET A 624 -4.10 -18.71 47.86
C MET A 624 -3.49 -20.07 47.52
N LEU A 625 -3.81 -20.59 46.32
CA LEU A 625 -3.30 -21.87 45.79
C LEU A 625 -2.22 -21.65 44.73
N LYS A 626 -1.13 -22.43 44.78
CA LYS A 626 -0.06 -22.43 43.77
C LYS A 626 0.18 -23.83 43.19
N ILE A 627 0.80 -23.93 42.00
CA ILE A 627 1.23 -25.19 41.36
C ILE A 627 2.76 -25.17 41.08
N PRO A 628 3.51 -26.22 41.44
CA PRO A 628 4.96 -26.27 41.24
C PRO A 628 5.32 -26.61 39.78
N HIS A 629 6.47 -26.11 39.31
CA HIS A 629 6.97 -26.46 37.97
C HIS A 629 7.35 -27.96 37.95
N PRO A 630 7.00 -28.75 36.91
CA PRO A 630 7.11 -30.22 36.90
C PRO A 630 8.51 -30.84 37.12
N ASN A 631 9.56 -30.03 37.22
CA ASN A 631 10.95 -30.48 37.40
C ASN A 631 11.56 -30.02 38.75
N ASN A 632 10.77 -29.44 39.67
CA ASN A 632 11.14 -28.95 41.02
C ASN A 632 12.36 -27.98 41.14
N LEU A 633 13.00 -27.58 40.04
CA LEU A 633 14.18 -26.69 40.00
C LEU A 633 13.84 -25.22 39.69
N ARG A 634 12.56 -24.87 39.58
CA ARG A 634 12.08 -23.50 39.35
C ARG A 634 10.91 -23.20 40.31
N PRO A 635 10.77 -21.96 40.81
CA PRO A 635 9.65 -21.59 41.67
C PRO A 635 8.33 -21.77 40.91
N GLY A 636 7.34 -22.37 41.58
CA GLY A 636 6.02 -22.61 41.00
C GLY A 636 5.16 -21.34 40.89
N VAL A 637 4.09 -21.45 40.12
CA VAL A 637 3.18 -20.35 39.78
C VAL A 637 1.95 -20.38 40.67
N SER A 638 1.57 -19.22 41.23
CA SER A 638 0.26 -19.06 41.89
C SER A 638 -0.86 -19.27 40.86
N VAL A 639 -1.76 -20.21 41.12
CA VAL A 639 -2.95 -20.42 40.26
C VAL A 639 -4.12 -19.60 40.76
N ILE A 640 -4.16 -19.25 42.05
CA ILE A 640 -4.99 -18.17 42.57
C ILE A 640 -4.10 -17.29 43.46
N GLY A 641 -3.70 -16.12 42.95
CA GLY A 641 -2.87 -15.15 43.67
C GLY A 641 -2.20 -14.12 42.75
N PHE A 642 -2.22 -12.84 43.15
CA PHE A 642 -1.73 -11.69 42.37
C PHE A 642 -0.34 -11.25 42.82
N GLU A 643 0.46 -10.63 41.94
CA GLU A 643 1.88 -10.35 42.21
C GLU A 643 2.27 -8.86 42.16
N GLN A 644 3.05 -8.45 43.18
CA GLN A 644 3.94 -7.28 43.43
C GLN A 644 3.68 -5.87 42.88
N ASN A 645 2.79 -5.66 41.91
CA ASN A 645 2.37 -4.33 41.44
C ASN A 645 0.84 -4.22 41.31
N GLY A 646 0.11 -5.04 42.08
CA GLY A 646 -1.36 -5.05 42.07
C GLY A 646 -1.99 -5.45 40.74
N LYS A 647 -1.26 -6.22 39.92
CA LYS A 647 -1.79 -6.76 38.66
C LYS A 647 -2.31 -8.17 38.84
N VAL A 648 -3.61 -8.30 38.63
CA VAL A 648 -4.28 -9.57 38.33
C VAL A 648 -3.70 -10.08 37.00
N TYR A 649 -3.12 -11.28 36.97
CA TYR A 649 -2.51 -11.82 35.74
C TYR A 649 -3.59 -12.02 34.67
N ASN A 650 -3.48 -11.31 33.55
CA ASN A 650 -4.37 -11.50 32.42
C ASN A 650 -4.20 -12.89 31.77
N THR A 651 -5.20 -13.29 30.99
CA THR A 651 -5.20 -14.48 30.12
C THR A 651 -3.86 -14.69 29.43
N GLY A 652 -3.30 -13.65 28.83
CA GLY A 652 -2.03 -13.70 28.10
C GLY A 652 -0.82 -14.07 28.96
N HIS A 653 -0.77 -13.66 30.23
CA HIS A 653 0.35 -13.97 31.13
C HIS A 653 0.27 -15.40 31.68
N LEU A 654 -0.92 -15.91 32.04
CA LEU A 654 -1.09 -17.34 32.38
C LEU A 654 -0.77 -18.22 31.16
N THR A 655 -1.33 -17.88 29.99
CA THR A 655 -1.06 -18.56 28.71
C THR A 655 0.44 -18.58 28.42
N GLY A 656 1.11 -17.44 28.62
CA GLY A 656 2.54 -17.29 28.40
C GLY A 656 3.45 -17.95 29.43
N GLN A 657 2.98 -18.22 30.66
CA GLN A 657 3.71 -18.97 31.69
C GLN A 657 3.57 -20.47 31.47
N LEU A 658 2.33 -20.98 31.43
CA LEU A 658 2.03 -22.41 31.26
C LEU A 658 2.51 -22.91 29.89
N GLY A 659 2.35 -22.12 28.82
CA GLY A 659 2.86 -22.46 27.49
C GLY A 659 4.38 -22.54 27.40
N ARG A 660 5.12 -21.77 28.22
CA ARG A 660 6.61 -21.86 28.29
C ARG A 660 7.11 -23.11 29.00
N TRP A 661 6.25 -23.84 29.70
CA TRP A 661 6.63 -25.08 30.39
C TRP A 661 6.57 -26.31 29.47
N GLY A 662 6.03 -26.17 28.25
CA GLY A 662 6.09 -27.18 27.18
C GLY A 662 5.43 -28.53 27.50
N THR A 663 4.64 -28.60 28.58
CA THR A 663 4.10 -29.83 29.18
C THR A 663 2.57 -29.93 29.07
N PHE A 664 1.94 -28.91 28.50
CA PHE A 664 0.50 -28.78 28.25
C PHE A 664 0.26 -28.57 26.76
N SER A 665 -0.87 -29.01 26.22
CA SER A 665 -1.23 -28.62 24.84
C SER A 665 -1.57 -27.11 24.77
N PRO A 666 -1.36 -26.44 23.63
CA PRO A 666 -1.76 -25.05 23.45
C PRO A 666 -3.23 -24.77 23.81
N GLU A 667 -4.12 -25.72 23.49
CA GLU A 667 -5.54 -25.70 23.83
C GLU A 667 -5.80 -25.77 25.35
N GLU A 668 -5.12 -26.66 26.08
CA GLU A 668 -5.27 -26.79 27.54
C GLU A 668 -4.81 -25.52 28.25
N VAL A 669 -3.65 -24.98 27.86
CA VAL A 669 -3.10 -23.71 28.36
C VAL A 669 -4.09 -22.56 28.16
N LYS A 670 -4.65 -22.47 26.95
CA LYS A 670 -5.58 -21.39 26.56
C LYS A 670 -6.93 -21.52 27.28
N THR A 671 -7.41 -22.74 27.52
CA THR A 671 -8.65 -23.01 28.28
C THR A 671 -8.49 -22.62 29.75
N ILE A 672 -7.45 -23.11 30.43
CA ILE A 672 -7.20 -22.82 31.85
C ILE A 672 -7.07 -21.30 32.09
N ALA A 673 -6.33 -20.61 31.23
CA ALA A 673 -6.16 -19.16 31.32
C ALA A 673 -7.46 -18.37 31.08
N THR A 674 -8.31 -18.83 30.16
CA THR A 674 -9.57 -18.16 29.79
C THR A 674 -10.64 -18.31 30.86
N ASP A 675 -10.84 -19.54 31.38
CA ASP A 675 -11.82 -19.80 32.44
C ASP A 675 -11.46 -19.04 33.73
N TYR A 676 -10.17 -19.00 34.11
CA TYR A 676 -9.67 -18.24 35.27
C TYR A 676 -9.95 -16.73 35.15
N TRP A 677 -9.74 -16.15 33.97
CA TRP A 677 -9.92 -14.71 33.75
C TRP A 677 -11.40 -14.30 33.71
N SER A 678 -12.26 -15.12 33.10
CA SER A 678 -13.71 -14.90 33.09
C SER A 678 -14.34 -14.96 34.49
N ALA A 679 -13.83 -15.82 35.37
CA ALA A 679 -14.26 -15.91 36.77
C ALA A 679 -13.85 -14.67 37.61
N LEU A 680 -12.70 -14.05 37.31
CA LEU A 680 -12.24 -12.88 38.06
C LEU A 680 -12.96 -11.57 37.67
N HIS A 681 -13.31 -11.40 36.39
CA HIS A 681 -14.07 -10.23 35.94
C HIS A 681 -15.54 -10.22 36.41
N THR A 682 -16.07 -11.34 36.90
CA THR A 682 -17.45 -11.43 37.42
C THR A 682 -17.58 -11.07 38.90
N ILE A 683 -16.46 -10.84 39.62
CA ILE A 683 -16.44 -10.56 41.06
C ILE A 683 -16.41 -9.04 41.36
N ASP A 684 -15.70 -8.23 40.58
CA ASP A 684 -15.74 -6.75 40.69
C ASP A 684 -15.36 -6.08 39.34
N PRO A 685 -16.21 -5.21 38.77
CA PRO A 685 -15.89 -4.47 37.53
C PRO A 685 -14.65 -3.56 37.64
N ARG A 686 -14.24 -3.14 38.84
CA ARG A 686 -13.11 -2.21 39.08
C ARG A 686 -11.74 -2.82 38.80
N PHE A 687 -11.64 -4.16 38.66
CA PHE A 687 -10.44 -4.82 38.13
C PHE A 687 -10.16 -4.44 36.66
N SER A 688 -11.05 -3.71 35.99
CA SER A 688 -10.81 -3.09 34.67
C SER A 688 -9.87 -1.88 34.69
N THR A 689 -9.70 -1.17 35.81
CA THR A 689 -9.25 0.23 35.76
C THR A 689 -8.06 0.60 36.64
N GLU A 690 -7.96 0.19 37.91
CA GLU A 690 -6.80 0.58 38.76
C GLU A 690 -6.41 -0.48 39.80
N GLY A 691 -5.13 -0.86 39.85
CA GLY A 691 -4.60 -1.93 40.72
C GLY A 691 -4.28 -1.53 42.16
N LEU A 692 -4.39 -2.50 43.08
CA LEU A 692 -4.04 -2.42 44.52
C LEU A 692 -3.02 -3.50 44.88
N ASN A 693 -2.02 -3.18 45.70
CA ASN A 693 -0.77 -3.94 45.75
C ASN A 693 -0.51 -4.72 47.06
N HIS A 694 -0.19 -6.02 46.99
CA HIS A 694 0.40 -6.81 48.09
C HIS A 694 1.12 -8.10 47.62
N ASN A 695 1.67 -8.88 48.56
CA ASN A 695 2.75 -9.87 48.30
C ASN A 695 2.63 -11.09 49.23
N ALA A 696 2.56 -12.34 48.71
CA ALA A 696 2.51 -13.55 49.54
C ALA A 696 3.18 -14.80 48.91
N TYR A 697 3.97 -15.49 49.74
CA TYR A 697 4.54 -16.83 49.59
C TYR A 697 3.89 -17.68 50.72
N THR A 698 3.54 -18.97 50.65
CA THR A 698 4.01 -20.11 49.84
C THR A 698 3.10 -21.31 50.18
N LEU A 699 2.61 -22.11 49.21
CA LEU A 699 2.29 -23.57 49.31
C LEU A 699 1.62 -24.06 48.02
N PHE A 700 1.67 -25.37 47.74
CA PHE A 700 1.57 -25.92 46.38
C PHE A 700 0.77 -27.25 46.31
N ILE A 701 -0.21 -27.38 45.40
CA ILE A 701 -0.96 -28.64 45.14
C ILE A 701 -0.29 -29.48 44.04
N PRO A 702 -0.22 -30.83 44.18
CA PRO A 702 0.27 -31.75 43.14
C PRO A 702 -0.55 -31.74 41.84
N PHE A 703 0.13 -31.80 40.70
CA PHE A 703 -0.49 -31.57 39.39
C PHE A 703 -1.51 -32.63 38.94
N ALA A 704 -1.32 -33.91 39.31
CA ALA A 704 -2.20 -34.99 38.88
C ALA A 704 -3.64 -34.84 39.40
N GLU A 705 -3.79 -34.39 40.65
CA GLU A 705 -5.07 -34.18 41.33
C GLU A 705 -5.84 -32.97 40.80
N LEU A 706 -5.13 -31.96 40.28
CA LEU A 706 -5.77 -30.80 39.66
C LEU A 706 -6.44 -31.17 38.33
N ARG A 707 -5.83 -32.06 37.54
CA ARG A 707 -6.35 -32.45 36.22
C ARG A 707 -7.57 -33.38 36.32
N SER A 708 -7.57 -34.31 37.27
CA SER A 708 -8.72 -35.19 37.53
C SER A 708 -9.93 -34.43 38.08
N ASN A 709 -9.71 -33.43 38.93
CA ASN A 709 -10.77 -32.69 39.61
C ASN A 709 -11.11 -31.33 38.97
N TRP A 710 -10.51 -30.97 37.83
CA TRP A 710 -10.78 -29.72 37.11
C TRP A 710 -12.28 -29.46 36.84
N PRO A 711 -13.11 -30.45 36.46
CA PRO A 711 -14.56 -30.23 36.30
C PRO A 711 -15.25 -29.84 37.61
N ALA A 712 -14.83 -30.39 38.76
CA ALA A 712 -15.38 -30.06 40.07
C ALA A 712 -14.94 -28.66 40.54
N ILE A 713 -13.67 -28.30 40.32
CA ILE A 713 -13.15 -26.94 40.57
C ILE A 713 -13.92 -25.91 39.73
N ARG A 714 -14.14 -26.19 38.44
CA ARG A 714 -14.91 -25.36 37.51
C ARG A 714 -16.38 -25.21 37.95
N ALA A 715 -16.98 -26.30 38.44
CA ALA A 715 -18.35 -26.28 38.97
C ALA A 715 -18.45 -25.47 40.28
N ALA A 716 -17.47 -25.59 41.19
CA ALA A 716 -17.42 -24.82 42.44
C ALA A 716 -17.28 -23.31 42.17
N ILE A 717 -16.39 -22.93 41.25
CA ILE A 717 -16.26 -21.53 40.79
C ILE A 717 -17.59 -21.03 40.21
N GLY A 718 -18.26 -21.83 39.37
CA GLY A 718 -19.58 -21.49 38.84
C GLY A 718 -20.65 -21.31 39.93
N ALA A 719 -20.70 -22.21 40.92
CA ALA A 719 -21.67 -22.17 42.01
C ALA A 719 -21.49 -20.94 42.92
N VAL A 720 -20.24 -20.58 43.25
CA VAL A 720 -19.91 -19.36 44.00
C VAL A 720 -20.34 -18.12 43.22
N THR A 721 -20.07 -18.07 41.91
CA THR A 721 -20.48 -16.95 41.04
C THR A 721 -22.01 -16.80 40.93
N VAL A 722 -22.77 -17.91 40.91
CA VAL A 722 -24.24 -17.87 40.93
C VAL A 722 -24.76 -17.32 42.27
N LYS A 723 -24.25 -17.84 43.39
CA LYS A 723 -24.63 -17.38 44.75
C LYS A 723 -24.36 -15.90 44.99
N ILE A 724 -23.24 -15.38 44.49
CA ILE A 724 -22.91 -13.94 44.58
C ILE A 724 -23.91 -13.09 43.78
N ARG A 725 -24.38 -13.57 42.63
CA ARG A 725 -25.38 -12.86 41.80
C ARG A 725 -26.78 -12.88 42.42
N GLU A 726 -27.16 -14.02 43.02
CA GLU A 726 -28.41 -14.14 43.79
C GLU A 726 -28.40 -13.19 45.01
N ALA A 727 -27.27 -13.10 45.73
CA ALA A 727 -27.11 -12.18 46.86
C ALA A 727 -27.08 -10.69 46.45
N ALA A 728 -26.55 -10.39 45.26
CA ALA A 728 -26.57 -9.03 44.68
C ALA A 728 -27.93 -8.62 44.08
N GLY A 729 -28.92 -9.52 44.05
CA GLY A 729 -30.26 -9.28 43.51
C GLY A 729 -30.34 -9.24 41.98
N ASP A 730 -29.28 -9.61 41.26
CA ASP A 730 -29.12 -9.39 39.82
C ASP A 730 -29.23 -10.70 39.02
N ALA A 731 -30.43 -11.28 39.05
CA ALA A 731 -30.75 -12.54 38.39
C ALA A 731 -30.99 -12.36 36.87
N GLY A 732 -29.99 -11.93 36.09
CA GLY A 732 -30.22 -11.77 34.64
C GLY A 732 -29.12 -11.23 33.70
N ALA A 733 -27.84 -11.63 33.80
CA ALA A 733 -26.86 -11.31 32.73
C ALA A 733 -25.69 -12.31 32.57
N ASN A 734 -25.43 -12.85 31.38
CA ASN A 734 -24.28 -13.71 31.05
C ASN A 734 -23.15 -12.87 30.41
N PRO A 735 -21.87 -12.94 30.85
CA PRO A 735 -20.83 -12.00 30.41
C PRO A 735 -20.08 -12.38 29.12
N TYR A 736 -20.47 -13.45 28.41
CA TYR A 736 -20.02 -13.67 27.04
C TYR A 736 -21.00 -13.01 26.06
N PRO A 737 -20.61 -11.99 25.28
CA PRO A 737 -21.37 -11.60 24.11
C PRO A 737 -21.18 -12.67 23.03
N LEU A 738 -22.00 -13.72 23.11
CA LEU A 738 -22.63 -14.21 21.89
C LEU A 738 -23.21 -12.99 21.17
N LEU A 739 -23.03 -12.93 19.85
CA LEU A 739 -23.65 -11.90 19.00
C LEU A 739 -25.07 -11.65 19.48
N ALA A 740 -25.39 -10.39 19.79
CA ALA A 740 -26.74 -10.03 20.15
C ALA A 740 -27.63 -10.33 18.96
N THR A 741 -28.30 -11.48 19.02
CA THR A 741 -29.48 -11.77 18.24
C THR A 741 -30.59 -10.87 18.77
N THR A 742 -30.51 -9.58 18.42
CA THR A 742 -31.72 -8.80 18.20
C THR A 742 -32.55 -9.63 17.23
N PRO A 743 -33.67 -10.22 17.66
CA PRO A 743 -34.60 -10.81 16.72
C PRO A 743 -35.03 -9.68 15.79
N SER A 744 -35.30 -9.99 14.52
CA SER A 744 -36.12 -9.06 13.75
C SER A 744 -37.43 -8.87 14.51
N SER A 745 -37.66 -7.65 15.01
CA SER A 745 -39.03 -7.22 15.23
C SER A 745 -39.75 -7.37 13.89
N GLY A 746 -41.05 -7.72 13.90
CA GLY A 746 -41.81 -7.96 12.68
C GLY A 746 -41.76 -6.80 11.66
N ASP A 747 -41.38 -5.61 12.12
CA ASP A 747 -41.27 -4.36 11.36
C ASP A 747 -39.88 -4.12 10.73
N SER A 748 -38.95 -5.08 10.76
CA SER A 748 -37.57 -4.92 10.25
C SER A 748 -37.00 -6.15 9.53
N LEU A 749 -36.18 -5.88 8.51
CA LEU A 749 -35.46 -6.83 7.66
C LEU A 749 -33.95 -6.78 7.98
N SER A 750 -33.34 -7.93 8.31
CA SER A 750 -31.89 -8.08 8.52
C SER A 750 -31.20 -8.62 7.27
N VAL A 751 -30.32 -7.83 6.69
CA VAL A 751 -29.52 -8.17 5.50
C VAL A 751 -28.03 -8.26 5.86
N VAL A 752 -27.37 -9.35 5.49
CA VAL A 752 -25.89 -9.44 5.51
C VAL A 752 -25.32 -9.23 4.11
N LEU A 753 -24.21 -8.51 4.02
CA LEU A 753 -23.47 -8.24 2.80
C LEU A 753 -21.98 -8.51 3.04
N TRP A 754 -21.37 -9.40 2.26
CA TRP A 754 -19.94 -9.71 2.40
C TRP A 754 -19.33 -10.30 1.12
N ASN A 755 -18.25 -9.70 0.62
CA ASN A 755 -17.33 -10.38 -0.29
C ASN A 755 -16.43 -11.36 0.51
N ILE A 756 -16.50 -12.66 0.22
CA ILE A 756 -15.74 -13.70 0.95
C ILE A 756 -14.46 -14.15 0.22
N ALA A 757 -14.06 -13.47 -0.86
CA ALA A 757 -12.82 -13.69 -1.61
C ALA A 757 -12.54 -15.19 -1.86
N TRP A 758 -13.53 -15.87 -2.46
CA TRP A 758 -13.54 -17.27 -2.87
C TRP A 758 -13.12 -18.29 -1.80
N ALA A 759 -13.45 -18.03 -0.53
CA ALA A 759 -13.40 -19.07 0.49
C ALA A 759 -14.20 -20.32 0.03
N SER A 760 -13.71 -21.51 0.37
CA SER A 760 -14.37 -22.79 0.06
C SER A 760 -14.59 -23.61 1.33
N LEU A 761 -15.63 -24.45 1.34
CA LEU A 761 -16.10 -25.18 2.53
C LEU A 761 -14.99 -25.98 3.23
N GLY A 762 -14.07 -26.59 2.48
CA GLY A 762 -12.92 -27.34 3.00
C GLY A 762 -11.71 -26.51 3.43
N SER A 763 -11.88 -25.22 3.77
CA SER A 763 -10.80 -24.33 4.23
C SER A 763 -11.14 -23.68 5.56
N ASP A 764 -10.14 -23.32 6.37
CA ASP A 764 -10.34 -22.63 7.66
C ASP A 764 -11.13 -21.32 7.51
N ARG A 765 -10.92 -20.60 6.39
CA ARG A 765 -11.70 -19.43 5.99
C ARG A 765 -13.17 -19.79 5.74
N GLY A 766 -13.44 -20.91 5.07
CA GLY A 766 -14.79 -21.42 4.84
C GLY A 766 -15.49 -21.81 6.14
N ALA A 767 -14.81 -22.54 7.02
CA ALA A 767 -15.33 -22.90 8.34
C ALA A 767 -15.67 -21.66 9.19
N TYR A 768 -14.83 -20.61 9.12
CA TYR A 768 -15.13 -19.31 9.72
C TYR A 768 -16.41 -18.68 9.14
N PHE A 769 -16.58 -18.63 7.81
CA PHE A 769 -17.78 -18.04 7.21
C PHE A 769 -19.06 -18.84 7.51
N VAL A 770 -19.01 -20.17 7.55
CA VAL A 770 -20.14 -21.01 7.99
C VAL A 770 -20.55 -20.63 9.43
N ASP A 771 -19.61 -20.65 10.36
CA ASP A 771 -19.82 -20.28 11.77
C ASP A 771 -20.40 -18.86 11.94
N GLN A 772 -19.94 -17.90 11.13
CA GLN A 772 -20.47 -16.54 11.14
C GLN A 772 -21.88 -16.44 10.56
N PHE A 773 -22.15 -17.08 9.41
CA PHE A 773 -23.47 -17.05 8.76
C PHE A 773 -24.56 -17.72 9.60
N GLU A 774 -24.25 -18.81 10.31
CA GLU A 774 -25.15 -19.42 11.29
C GLU A 774 -25.51 -18.45 12.43
N LYS A 775 -24.52 -17.67 12.92
CA LYS A 775 -24.74 -16.73 14.04
C LYS A 775 -25.55 -15.49 13.65
N PHE A 776 -25.45 -14.98 12.43
CA PHE A 776 -26.10 -13.72 12.06
C PHE A 776 -27.63 -13.77 11.98
N SER A 777 -28.26 -14.95 11.98
CA SER A 777 -29.73 -15.13 12.01
C SER A 777 -30.49 -14.24 11.00
N SER A 778 -29.87 -13.96 9.85
CA SER A 778 -30.36 -12.94 8.91
C SER A 778 -31.47 -13.47 8.01
N ASP A 779 -32.29 -12.57 7.48
CA ASP A 779 -33.42 -12.91 6.62
C ASP A 779 -32.95 -13.10 5.17
N VAL A 780 -32.01 -12.26 4.72
CA VAL A 780 -31.36 -12.31 3.40
C VAL A 780 -29.85 -12.09 3.54
N MET A 781 -29.05 -12.73 2.70
CA MET A 781 -27.61 -12.50 2.58
C MET A 781 -27.23 -12.27 1.12
N CYS A 782 -26.36 -11.29 0.85
CA CYS A 782 -25.69 -11.11 -0.43
C CYS A 782 -24.20 -11.40 -0.27
N ILE A 783 -23.74 -12.48 -0.89
CA ILE A 783 -22.34 -12.89 -0.86
C ILE A 783 -21.73 -12.70 -2.24
N THR A 784 -20.67 -11.90 -2.31
CA THR A 784 -19.90 -11.66 -3.53
C THR A 784 -18.60 -12.46 -3.52
N GLU A 785 -18.12 -12.81 -4.72
CA GLU A 785 -16.99 -13.75 -4.91
C GLU A 785 -17.12 -15.02 -4.06
N GLY A 786 -18.34 -15.57 -4.04
CA GLY A 786 -18.76 -16.60 -3.10
C GLY A 786 -18.81 -18.00 -3.70
N ASP A 787 -18.86 -18.98 -2.82
CA ASP A 787 -19.13 -20.39 -3.12
C ASP A 787 -20.48 -20.78 -2.49
N ALA A 788 -21.37 -21.36 -3.28
CA ALA A 788 -22.73 -21.69 -2.83
C ALA A 788 -22.74 -22.74 -1.69
N GLU A 789 -21.69 -23.57 -1.59
CA GLU A 789 -21.57 -24.62 -0.57
C GLU A 789 -21.30 -24.10 0.86
N ILE A 790 -20.92 -22.83 1.03
CA ILE A 790 -20.71 -22.19 2.35
C ILE A 790 -22.01 -21.61 2.91
N LEU A 791 -23.00 -21.35 2.06
CA LEU A 791 -24.26 -20.72 2.48
C LEU A 791 -25.09 -21.67 3.37
N PRO A 792 -25.85 -21.15 4.34
CA PRO A 792 -26.65 -22.00 5.23
C PRO A 792 -27.62 -22.90 4.44
N SER A 793 -27.58 -24.21 4.72
CA SER A 793 -28.42 -25.20 4.02
C SER A 793 -29.92 -25.01 4.27
N ALA A 794 -30.29 -24.37 5.38
CA ALA A 794 -31.67 -24.02 5.74
C ALA A 794 -32.12 -22.70 5.08
N GLY A 795 -32.12 -22.64 3.75
CA GLY A 795 -32.60 -21.50 2.99
C GLY A 795 -32.56 -21.71 1.47
N HIS A 796 -32.75 -20.64 0.72
CA HIS A 796 -32.87 -20.66 -0.74
C HIS A 796 -31.82 -19.75 -1.38
N VAL A 797 -31.03 -20.30 -2.31
CA VAL A 797 -29.99 -19.57 -3.03
C VAL A 797 -30.38 -19.34 -4.49
N ILE A 798 -30.18 -18.11 -4.95
CA ILE A 798 -30.09 -17.78 -6.38
C ILE A 798 -28.72 -17.16 -6.66
N SER A 799 -28.25 -17.30 -7.89
CA SER A 799 -26.93 -16.82 -8.28
C SER A 799 -26.96 -16.06 -9.58
N SER A 800 -25.95 -15.21 -9.78
CA SER A 800 -25.61 -14.74 -11.11
C SER A 800 -25.29 -15.90 -12.05
N GLU A 801 -25.24 -15.63 -13.36
CA GLU A 801 -24.59 -16.55 -14.30
C GLU A 801 -23.08 -16.68 -14.00
N ALA A 802 -22.40 -17.49 -14.80
CA ALA A 802 -20.95 -17.56 -14.80
C ALA A 802 -20.31 -16.23 -15.22
N ASP A 803 -19.26 -15.80 -14.51
CA ASP A 803 -18.49 -14.60 -14.84
C ASP A 803 -17.81 -14.75 -16.20
N TYR A 804 -18.08 -13.84 -17.14
CA TYR A 804 -17.54 -13.92 -18.49
C TYR A 804 -16.01 -13.79 -18.47
N GLY A 805 -15.34 -14.54 -19.35
CA GLY A 805 -13.89 -14.38 -19.53
C GLY A 805 -13.01 -14.86 -18.38
N TYR A 806 -13.57 -15.55 -17.38
CA TYR A 806 -12.83 -16.29 -16.35
C TYR A 806 -13.15 -17.79 -16.42
N PRO A 807 -12.27 -18.68 -15.90
CA PRO A 807 -12.53 -20.12 -15.87
C PRO A 807 -13.76 -20.46 -15.03
N LEU A 808 -14.60 -21.36 -15.55
CA LEU A 808 -15.77 -21.86 -14.84
C LEU A 808 -15.36 -22.82 -13.72
N ILE A 809 -15.64 -22.45 -12.48
CA ILE A 809 -15.50 -23.33 -11.31
C ILE A 809 -16.92 -23.63 -10.80
N PRO A 810 -17.30 -24.92 -10.58
CA PRO A 810 -18.57 -25.28 -9.94
C PRO A 810 -18.75 -24.60 -8.57
N GLY A 811 -19.99 -24.37 -8.15
CA GLY A 811 -20.32 -23.68 -6.88
C GLY A 811 -20.05 -22.17 -6.86
N ARG A 812 -18.95 -21.71 -7.49
CA ARG A 812 -18.47 -20.33 -7.44
C ARG A 812 -19.22 -19.36 -8.34
N ARG A 813 -19.65 -18.23 -7.78
CA ARG A 813 -20.37 -17.16 -8.49
C ARG A 813 -19.95 -15.78 -7.97
N LYS A 814 -19.94 -14.78 -8.87
CA LYS A 814 -19.60 -13.40 -8.49
C LYS A 814 -20.64 -12.78 -7.57
N VAL A 815 -21.90 -13.19 -7.68
CA VAL A 815 -22.97 -12.81 -6.76
C VAL A 815 -23.85 -14.00 -6.43
N LEU A 816 -24.07 -14.23 -5.14
CA LEU A 816 -25.02 -15.17 -4.57
C LEU A 816 -26.00 -14.39 -3.68
N LEU A 817 -27.29 -14.63 -3.83
CA LEU A 817 -28.31 -14.16 -2.89
C LEU A 817 -28.94 -15.37 -2.19
N TRP A 818 -28.86 -15.38 -0.86
CA TRP A 818 -29.50 -16.36 0.00
C TRP A 818 -30.69 -15.69 0.71
N SER A 819 -31.82 -16.38 0.83
CA SER A 819 -32.98 -15.95 1.61
C SER A 819 -33.50 -17.10 2.46
N ARG A 820 -34.04 -16.78 3.63
CA ARG A 820 -34.79 -17.75 4.46
C ARG A 820 -36.05 -18.27 3.74
N ASN A 821 -36.63 -17.47 2.84
CA ASN A 821 -37.83 -17.80 2.09
C ASN A 821 -37.51 -18.05 0.59
N PRO A 822 -38.36 -18.77 -0.15
CA PRO A 822 -38.17 -18.99 -1.59
C PRO A 822 -38.01 -17.69 -2.39
N TRP A 823 -37.31 -17.79 -3.52
CA TRP A 823 -37.21 -16.72 -4.50
C TRP A 823 -38.22 -16.91 -5.64
N ARG A 824 -38.81 -15.81 -6.12
CA ARG A 824 -39.60 -15.71 -7.35
C ARG A 824 -39.08 -14.60 -8.24
N ASP A 825 -39.55 -14.54 -9.49
CA ASP A 825 -39.18 -13.52 -10.49
C ASP A 825 -37.66 -13.39 -10.70
N VAL A 826 -36.95 -14.53 -10.69
CA VAL A 826 -35.49 -14.59 -10.72
C VAL A 826 -34.96 -14.20 -12.09
N ASP A 827 -34.03 -13.25 -12.12
CA ASP A 827 -33.39 -12.73 -13.33
C ASP A 827 -31.86 -12.66 -13.12
N ALA A 828 -31.13 -13.59 -13.75
CA ALA A 828 -29.67 -13.66 -13.71
C ALA A 828 -28.97 -12.86 -14.82
N LEU A 829 -29.73 -12.19 -15.69
CA LEU A 829 -29.26 -11.50 -16.89
C LEU A 829 -29.35 -9.97 -16.75
N GLY A 830 -30.48 -9.45 -16.26
CA GLY A 830 -30.74 -8.02 -16.07
C GLY A 830 -30.99 -7.27 -17.38
N SER A 831 -29.97 -7.16 -18.21
CA SER A 831 -30.01 -6.54 -19.53
C SER A 831 -28.99 -7.19 -20.46
N SER A 832 -29.34 -7.40 -21.73
CA SER A 832 -28.44 -8.01 -22.73
C SER A 832 -27.19 -7.16 -23.06
N SER A 833 -27.17 -5.90 -22.63
CA SER A 833 -25.99 -5.02 -22.72
C SER A 833 -25.15 -4.99 -21.43
N LEU A 834 -25.61 -5.62 -20.34
CA LEU A 834 -24.85 -5.71 -19.11
C LEU A 834 -23.81 -6.85 -19.23
N PRO A 835 -22.56 -6.66 -18.78
CA PRO A 835 -21.60 -7.75 -18.72
C PRO A 835 -22.11 -8.91 -17.84
N SER A 836 -22.14 -10.12 -18.38
CA SER A 836 -22.87 -11.26 -17.80
C SER A 836 -22.24 -11.81 -16.52
N GLY A 837 -23.01 -12.59 -15.76
CA GLY A 837 -22.51 -13.30 -14.59
C GLY A 837 -22.11 -12.45 -13.38
N ARG A 838 -22.43 -11.15 -13.40
CA ARG A 838 -22.16 -10.19 -12.30
C ARG A 838 -23.42 -9.55 -11.71
N PHE A 839 -24.58 -9.98 -12.19
CA PHE A 839 -25.90 -9.50 -11.82
C PHE A 839 -26.79 -10.67 -11.42
N ILE A 840 -27.65 -10.47 -10.42
CA ILE A 840 -28.76 -11.36 -10.08
C ILE A 840 -29.86 -10.56 -9.40
N ALA A 841 -31.10 -10.71 -9.85
CA ALA A 841 -32.26 -10.15 -9.19
C ALA A 841 -33.27 -11.23 -8.82
N GLY A 842 -33.99 -11.03 -7.72
CA GLY A 842 -35.04 -11.94 -7.28
C GLY A 842 -35.95 -11.27 -6.25
N THR A 843 -37.21 -11.68 -6.21
CA THR A 843 -38.18 -11.25 -5.21
C THR A 843 -38.32 -12.36 -4.16
N THR A 844 -38.29 -12.02 -2.88
CA THR A 844 -38.55 -12.97 -1.79
C THR A 844 -39.45 -12.33 -0.74
N ASP A 845 -40.20 -13.14 0.00
CA ASP A 845 -41.05 -12.66 1.08
C ASP A 845 -40.20 -12.42 2.34
N THR A 846 -40.39 -11.28 2.99
CA THR A 846 -39.61 -10.83 4.17
C THR A 846 -40.55 -10.36 5.28
N PRO A 847 -40.06 -10.02 6.49
CA PRO A 847 -40.90 -9.36 7.52
C PRO A 847 -41.59 -8.08 7.01
N LEU A 848 -41.00 -7.39 6.02
CA LEU A 848 -41.57 -6.21 5.37
C LEU A 848 -42.56 -6.52 4.23
N GLY A 849 -42.96 -7.78 4.08
CA GLY A 849 -43.67 -8.30 2.90
C GLY A 849 -42.70 -8.62 1.74
N PRO A 850 -43.21 -8.70 0.51
CA PRO A 850 -42.40 -8.90 -0.69
C PRO A 850 -41.34 -7.80 -0.85
N VAL A 851 -40.08 -8.18 -1.04
CA VAL A 851 -38.97 -7.26 -1.37
C VAL A 851 -38.17 -7.84 -2.52
N ARG A 852 -37.79 -6.99 -3.48
CA ARG A 852 -36.93 -7.36 -4.60
C ARG A 852 -35.49 -6.97 -4.33
N PHE A 853 -34.59 -7.93 -4.39
CA PHE A 853 -33.15 -7.75 -4.21
C PHE A 853 -32.47 -7.79 -5.57
N VAL A 854 -31.52 -6.89 -5.78
CA VAL A 854 -30.68 -6.79 -6.97
C VAL A 854 -29.22 -6.85 -6.53
N GLY A 855 -28.63 -8.02 -6.64
CA GLY A 855 -27.24 -8.31 -6.32
C GLY A 855 -26.30 -7.94 -7.48
N VAL A 856 -25.20 -7.23 -7.19
CA VAL A 856 -24.18 -6.85 -8.18
C VAL A 856 -22.73 -7.09 -7.71
N CYS A 857 -21.85 -7.40 -8.66
CA CYS A 857 -20.39 -7.35 -8.46
C CYS A 857 -19.76 -6.53 -9.57
N ILE A 858 -19.73 -5.20 -9.38
CA ILE A 858 -19.25 -4.24 -10.37
C ILE A 858 -17.75 -4.51 -10.62
N PRO A 859 -17.30 -4.66 -11.88
CA PRO A 859 -15.91 -5.01 -12.19
C PRO A 859 -14.90 -4.08 -11.51
N TRP A 860 -13.87 -4.64 -10.87
CA TRP A 860 -12.82 -3.83 -10.24
C TRP A 860 -11.97 -3.08 -11.27
N ALA A 861 -11.18 -2.10 -10.81
CA ALA A 861 -10.44 -1.14 -11.64
C ALA A 861 -9.59 -1.74 -12.78
N SER A 862 -9.13 -2.98 -12.68
CA SER A 862 -8.33 -3.65 -13.72
C SER A 862 -8.87 -5.05 -14.09
N ALA A 863 -10.17 -5.27 -13.92
CA ALA A 863 -10.88 -6.41 -14.49
C ALA A 863 -10.62 -6.47 -16.01
N HIS A 864 -10.30 -7.65 -16.53
CA HIS A 864 -9.94 -7.87 -17.95
C HIS A 864 -8.73 -7.07 -18.46
N VAL A 865 -7.93 -6.42 -17.59
CA VAL A 865 -6.66 -5.76 -17.96
C VAL A 865 -5.48 -6.71 -17.78
N SER A 866 -5.26 -7.19 -16.55
CA SER A 866 -4.17 -8.12 -16.19
C SER A 866 -4.65 -9.55 -15.89
N THR A 867 -5.95 -9.68 -15.62
CA THR A 867 -6.67 -10.93 -15.34
C THR A 867 -7.76 -11.15 -16.39
N GLY A 868 -8.46 -12.29 -16.36
CA GLY A 868 -9.52 -12.60 -17.32
C GLY A 868 -9.03 -12.60 -18.77
N GLN A 869 -9.77 -11.92 -19.65
CA GLN A 869 -9.47 -11.86 -21.10
C GLN A 869 -8.29 -10.97 -21.50
N ARG A 870 -7.78 -10.08 -20.62
CA ARG A 870 -6.65 -9.17 -20.91
C ARG A 870 -6.83 -8.28 -22.16
N ASN A 871 -8.05 -7.83 -22.39
CA ASN A 871 -8.51 -7.06 -23.56
C ASN A 871 -9.19 -5.73 -23.19
N ARG A 872 -9.12 -5.28 -21.94
CA ARG A 872 -9.65 -4.01 -21.45
C ARG A 872 -8.55 -3.05 -20.98
N LYS A 873 -8.83 -1.76 -21.03
CA LYS A 873 -8.09 -0.70 -20.34
C LYS A 873 -8.55 -0.57 -18.88
N GLN A 874 -7.75 0.10 -18.06
CA GLN A 874 -8.11 0.37 -16.66
C GLN A 874 -9.43 1.17 -16.58
N TRP A 875 -10.35 0.71 -15.73
CA TRP A 875 -11.74 1.18 -15.55
C TRP A 875 -12.72 0.98 -16.73
N GLU A 876 -12.29 0.60 -17.93
CA GLU A 876 -13.18 0.46 -19.11
C GLU A 876 -14.36 -0.49 -18.86
N ASP A 877 -14.08 -1.63 -18.23
CA ASP A 877 -15.03 -2.68 -17.91
C ASP A 877 -16.00 -2.26 -16.80
N HIS A 878 -15.50 -1.50 -15.81
CA HIS A 878 -16.29 -0.90 -14.73
C HIS A 878 -17.25 0.18 -15.27
N GLU A 879 -16.76 1.10 -16.09
CA GLU A 879 -17.53 2.17 -16.72
C GLU A 879 -18.58 1.58 -17.69
N THR A 880 -18.25 0.48 -18.38
CA THR A 880 -19.21 -0.24 -19.22
C THR A 880 -20.31 -0.90 -18.39
N TYR A 881 -19.96 -1.53 -17.26
CA TYR A 881 -20.96 -2.08 -16.33
C TYR A 881 -21.89 -1.00 -15.77
N LEU A 882 -21.34 0.13 -15.30
CA LEU A 882 -22.13 1.26 -14.78
C LEU A 882 -23.06 1.86 -15.85
N ARG A 883 -22.59 2.02 -17.09
CA ARG A 883 -23.38 2.58 -18.20
C ARG A 883 -24.64 1.77 -18.50
N HIS A 884 -24.57 0.44 -18.37
CA HIS A 884 -25.68 -0.46 -18.65
C HIS A 884 -26.49 -0.87 -17.41
N LEU A 885 -25.95 -0.72 -16.20
CA LEU A 885 -26.64 -1.02 -14.94
C LEU A 885 -28.01 -0.34 -14.81
N PRO A 886 -28.24 0.94 -15.20
CA PRO A 886 -29.57 1.54 -15.17
C PRO A 886 -30.62 0.82 -16.01
N SER A 887 -30.24 0.20 -17.14
CA SER A 887 -31.17 -0.61 -17.95
C SER A 887 -31.57 -1.88 -17.20
N ALA A 888 -30.62 -2.56 -16.56
CA ALA A 888 -30.89 -3.73 -15.74
C ALA A 888 -31.69 -3.37 -14.47
N LEU A 889 -31.45 -2.21 -13.85
CA LEU A 889 -32.23 -1.73 -12.71
C LEU A 889 -33.67 -1.37 -13.10
N SER A 890 -33.90 -0.73 -14.25
CA SER A 890 -35.26 -0.48 -14.75
C SER A 890 -36.00 -1.79 -15.07
N SER A 891 -35.32 -2.76 -15.71
CA SER A 891 -35.87 -4.10 -15.97
C SER A 891 -36.20 -4.85 -14.67
N ALA A 892 -35.30 -4.78 -13.67
CA ALA A 892 -35.54 -5.38 -12.37
C ALA A 892 -36.64 -4.65 -11.56
N ALA A 893 -36.89 -3.37 -11.80
CA ALA A 893 -37.91 -2.56 -11.12
C ALA A 893 -39.26 -2.50 -11.88
N ASN A 894 -39.54 -3.47 -12.76
CA ASN A 894 -40.76 -3.53 -13.59
C ASN A 894 -42.09 -3.44 -12.80
N ASP A 895 -42.11 -3.75 -11.50
CA ASP A 895 -43.24 -3.49 -10.60
C ASP A 895 -42.90 -2.33 -9.66
N ALA A 896 -43.48 -1.16 -9.95
CA ALA A 896 -43.29 0.06 -9.17
C ALA A 896 -43.89 0.00 -7.75
N SER A 897 -44.66 -1.05 -7.41
CA SER A 897 -45.22 -1.27 -6.07
C SER A 897 -44.31 -2.09 -5.13
N LEU A 898 -43.24 -2.68 -5.65
CA LEU A 898 -42.31 -3.50 -4.87
C LEU A 898 -41.13 -2.70 -4.29
N PRO A 899 -40.86 -2.78 -2.97
CA PRO A 899 -39.63 -2.31 -2.38
C PRO A 899 -38.39 -2.96 -3.02
N VAL A 900 -37.37 -2.16 -3.34
CA VAL A 900 -36.14 -2.63 -4.02
C VAL A 900 -34.90 -2.35 -3.17
N VAL A 901 -34.05 -3.37 -3.04
CA VAL A 901 -32.72 -3.30 -2.41
C VAL A 901 -31.66 -3.62 -3.46
N LEU A 902 -30.81 -2.66 -3.79
CA LEU A 902 -29.62 -2.84 -4.63
C LEU A 902 -28.41 -3.06 -3.71
N LEU A 903 -27.74 -4.21 -3.83
CA LEU A 903 -26.64 -4.56 -2.92
C LEU A 903 -25.53 -5.38 -3.58
N GLY A 904 -24.33 -5.37 -2.99
CA GLY A 904 -23.20 -6.16 -3.47
C GLY A 904 -21.87 -5.42 -3.40
N ASP A 905 -20.86 -5.91 -4.13
CA ASP A 905 -19.55 -5.26 -4.26
C ASP A 905 -19.60 -4.24 -5.39
N PHE A 906 -19.45 -2.95 -5.04
CA PHE A 906 -19.50 -1.84 -5.99
C PHE A 906 -18.10 -1.43 -6.47
N ASN A 907 -17.03 -1.99 -5.89
CA ASN A 907 -15.63 -1.64 -6.17
C ASN A 907 -15.33 -0.11 -6.11
N GLN A 908 -16.11 0.63 -5.32
CA GLN A 908 -16.00 2.08 -5.14
C GLN A 908 -16.30 2.49 -3.71
N ARG A 909 -15.54 3.46 -3.17
CA ARG A 909 -15.81 4.04 -1.84
C ARG A 909 -16.76 5.22 -1.96
N ILE A 910 -17.76 5.32 -1.08
CA ILE A 910 -18.67 6.48 -0.99
C ILE A 910 -18.60 7.05 0.43
N PRO A 911 -18.23 8.34 0.64
CA PRO A 911 -17.76 9.34 -0.32
C PRO A 911 -16.49 8.95 -1.09
N ARG A 912 -16.20 9.65 -2.20
CA ARG A 912 -15.12 9.31 -3.14
C ARG A 912 -13.77 9.17 -2.42
N GLY A 913 -13.16 8.00 -2.58
CA GLY A 913 -11.76 7.75 -2.21
C GLY A 913 -10.82 8.05 -3.37
N ASN A 914 -9.99 7.07 -3.72
CA ASN A 914 -8.98 7.20 -4.77
C ASN A 914 -9.50 6.89 -6.19
N GLN A 915 -10.72 6.37 -6.35
CA GLN A 915 -11.26 6.05 -7.68
C GLN A 915 -11.49 7.33 -8.53
N PRO A 916 -11.38 7.29 -9.87
CA PRO A 916 -11.47 8.48 -10.71
C PRO A 916 -12.81 9.21 -10.56
N GLN A 917 -12.79 10.54 -10.68
CA GLN A 917 -13.98 11.36 -10.49
C GLN A 917 -15.12 10.98 -11.45
N ARG A 918 -14.81 10.66 -12.72
CA ARG A 918 -15.81 10.26 -13.73
C ARG A 918 -16.61 9.02 -13.31
N VAL A 919 -15.91 7.98 -12.84
CA VAL A 919 -16.50 6.69 -12.42
C VAL A 919 -17.34 6.84 -11.15
N PHE A 920 -16.89 7.69 -10.22
CA PHE A 920 -17.67 8.05 -9.03
C PHE A 920 -18.90 8.89 -9.35
N THR A 921 -18.79 9.85 -10.27
CA THR A 921 -19.94 10.64 -10.74
C THR A 921 -20.97 9.75 -11.42
N GLU A 922 -20.55 8.78 -12.23
CA GLU A 922 -21.46 7.84 -12.91
C GLU A 922 -22.24 7.01 -11.89
N LEU A 923 -21.58 6.32 -10.96
CA LEU A 923 -22.24 5.56 -9.89
C LEU A 923 -23.15 6.45 -9.01
N SER A 924 -22.69 7.65 -8.66
CA SER A 924 -23.51 8.62 -7.90
C SER A 924 -24.77 9.02 -8.66
N SER A 925 -24.70 9.15 -10.00
CA SER A 925 -25.85 9.46 -10.85
C SER A 925 -26.86 8.31 -10.97
N ILE A 926 -26.43 7.06 -10.74
CA ILE A 926 -27.32 5.90 -10.67
C ILE A 926 -28.05 5.90 -9.32
N LEU A 927 -27.32 6.07 -8.22
CA LEU A 927 -27.89 6.13 -6.88
C LEU A 927 -28.85 7.32 -6.70
N ALA A 928 -28.55 8.47 -7.31
CA ALA A 928 -29.42 9.64 -7.30
C ALA A 928 -30.82 9.41 -7.93
N ARG A 929 -31.05 8.29 -8.64
CA ARG A 929 -32.37 7.92 -9.21
C ARG A 929 -33.32 7.29 -8.18
N GLY A 930 -33.30 7.79 -6.94
CA GLY A 930 -34.20 7.38 -5.86
C GLY A 930 -33.67 6.29 -4.92
N TYR A 931 -32.37 5.99 -4.92
CA TYR A 931 -31.75 5.06 -3.97
C TYR A 931 -31.08 5.80 -2.80
N GLN A 932 -31.44 5.42 -1.57
CA GLN A 932 -30.77 5.83 -0.34
C GLN A 932 -29.72 4.80 0.08
N LEU A 933 -28.46 5.22 0.18
CA LEU A 933 -27.34 4.36 0.53
C LEU A 933 -27.25 4.12 2.05
N ALA A 934 -27.22 2.85 2.48
CA ALA A 934 -27.14 2.44 3.89
C ALA A 934 -25.70 2.40 4.45
N THR A 935 -24.73 2.26 3.56
CA THR A 935 -23.33 1.88 3.86
C THR A 935 -22.33 2.94 3.39
N GLY A 936 -22.83 4.13 3.06
CA GLY A 936 -22.01 5.29 2.72
C GLY A 936 -21.47 5.99 3.95
N GLY A 937 -20.28 6.57 3.84
CA GLY A 937 -19.61 7.26 4.94
C GLY A 937 -18.82 6.31 5.84
N ARG A 938 -18.49 6.81 7.04
CA ARG A 938 -17.69 6.06 8.02
C ARG A 938 -18.61 5.20 8.88
N ILE A 939 -18.49 3.89 8.74
CA ILE A 939 -19.19 2.91 9.57
C ILE A 939 -18.44 2.79 10.91
N PRO A 940 -19.12 2.77 12.07
CA PRO A 940 -18.47 2.59 13.37
C PRO A 940 -17.66 1.28 13.43
N GLN A 941 -16.51 1.32 14.10
CA GLN A 941 -15.56 0.20 14.24
C GLN A 941 -14.91 -0.32 12.94
N ALA A 942 -15.44 0.00 11.75
CA ALA A 942 -14.84 -0.38 10.49
C ALA A 942 -13.47 0.27 10.26
N PRO A 943 -12.47 -0.46 9.72
CA PRO A 943 -11.10 0.03 9.56
C PRO A 943 -10.95 1.02 8.39
N SER A 944 -11.88 1.03 7.42
CA SER A 944 -11.89 1.99 6.31
C SER A 944 -13.31 2.17 5.74
N LEU A 945 -13.50 3.07 4.76
CA LEU A 945 -14.78 3.24 4.05
C LEU A 945 -15.12 1.95 3.28
N SER A 946 -16.38 1.52 3.28
CA SER A 946 -16.79 0.33 2.52
C SER A 946 -16.62 0.51 1.01
N ILE A 947 -16.47 -0.62 0.31
CA ILE A 947 -16.70 -0.75 -1.15
C ILE A 947 -17.87 -1.70 -1.47
N ASP A 948 -18.24 -2.56 -0.52
CA ASP A 948 -19.50 -3.27 -0.51
C ASP A 948 -20.62 -2.32 -0.09
N HIS A 949 -21.65 -2.23 -0.90
CA HIS A 949 -22.73 -1.28 -0.71
C HIS A 949 -24.10 -1.94 -0.74
N LEU A 950 -24.98 -1.43 0.13
CA LEU A 950 -26.43 -1.66 0.12
C LEU A 950 -27.11 -0.30 0.00
N ALA A 951 -28.00 -0.17 -0.98
CA ALA A 951 -28.85 0.99 -1.21
C ALA A 951 -30.31 0.53 -1.40
N VAL A 952 -31.25 1.31 -0.88
CA VAL A 952 -32.69 0.97 -0.89
C VAL A 952 -33.49 2.05 -1.61
N ASN A 953 -34.56 1.67 -2.31
CA ASN A 953 -35.45 2.66 -2.93
C ASN A 953 -36.28 3.43 -1.89
N ASN A 954 -37.00 4.46 -2.35
CA ASN A 954 -37.77 5.38 -1.51
C ASN A 954 -38.87 4.76 -0.62
N MET A 955 -39.25 3.50 -0.83
CA MET A 955 -40.21 2.74 0.00
C MET A 955 -39.60 2.14 1.28
N LEU A 956 -38.27 2.12 1.37
CA LEU A 956 -37.52 1.57 2.49
C LEU A 956 -36.64 2.66 3.11
N GLU A 957 -36.20 2.43 4.34
CA GLU A 957 -35.13 3.22 4.94
C GLU A 957 -34.17 2.35 5.77
N PRO A 958 -32.84 2.56 5.66
CA PRO A 958 -31.87 1.90 6.52
C PRO A 958 -31.97 2.43 7.95
N ILE A 959 -31.96 1.53 8.93
CA ILE A 959 -32.01 1.84 10.36
C ILE A 959 -30.60 1.88 10.94
N GLN A 960 -29.82 0.84 10.65
CA GLN A 960 -28.54 0.58 11.30
C GLN A 960 -27.63 -0.20 10.35
N THR A 961 -26.34 0.12 10.38
CA THR A 961 -25.28 -0.57 9.66
C THR A 961 -24.18 -0.94 10.64
N GLU A 962 -23.97 -2.24 10.84
CA GLU A 962 -23.00 -2.82 11.77
C GLU A 962 -21.79 -3.36 11.00
N PHE A 963 -20.58 -3.07 11.51
CA PHE A 963 -19.35 -3.68 11.03
C PHE A 963 -19.24 -5.12 11.53
N VAL A 964 -18.97 -6.05 10.62
CA VAL A 964 -18.63 -7.44 10.93
C VAL A 964 -17.12 -7.63 10.71
N ASN A 965 -16.44 -8.11 11.74
CA ASN A 965 -15.01 -8.31 11.69
C ASN A 965 -14.63 -9.37 10.65
N HIS A 966 -13.51 -9.17 9.94
CA HIS A 966 -12.94 -10.14 9.00
C HIS A 966 -11.68 -10.83 9.54
N LEU A 967 -11.29 -10.54 10.79
CA LEU A 967 -10.15 -11.17 11.45
C LEU A 967 -10.61 -12.35 12.30
N GLY A 968 -9.88 -13.47 12.20
CA GLY A 968 -10.03 -14.64 13.06
C GLY A 968 -9.61 -14.39 14.51
N VAL A 969 -9.80 -15.41 15.36
CA VAL A 969 -9.46 -15.38 16.81
C VAL A 969 -7.93 -15.27 17.05
N ASP A 970 -7.14 -15.51 16.02
CA ASP A 970 -5.69 -15.38 15.92
C ASP A 970 -5.22 -14.03 15.30
N GLY A 971 -6.14 -13.24 14.74
CA GLY A 971 -5.86 -12.00 14.00
C GLY A 971 -5.68 -12.18 12.48
N THR A 972 -5.84 -13.38 11.93
CA THR A 972 -5.68 -13.64 10.48
C THR A 972 -6.87 -13.11 9.68
N ALA A 973 -6.61 -12.46 8.53
CA ALA A 973 -7.67 -11.95 7.66
C ALA A 973 -8.37 -13.08 6.86
N MET A 974 -9.67 -13.23 7.08
CA MET A 974 -10.54 -14.24 6.45
C MET A 974 -11.14 -13.77 5.12
N SER A 975 -11.16 -12.46 4.87
CA SER A 975 -11.37 -11.82 3.57
C SER A 975 -10.60 -10.49 3.55
N ASP A 976 -10.28 -9.97 2.38
CA ASP A 976 -9.78 -8.60 2.20
C ASP A 976 -10.90 -7.54 2.28
N HIS A 977 -12.16 -7.99 2.26
CA HIS A 977 -13.34 -7.19 2.59
C HIS A 977 -13.85 -7.49 4.01
N PHE A 978 -14.34 -6.47 4.70
CA PHE A 978 -15.09 -6.66 5.95
C PHE A 978 -16.58 -6.86 5.67
N GLY A 979 -17.25 -7.63 6.53
CA GLY A 979 -18.67 -7.89 6.37
C GLY A 979 -19.51 -6.74 6.92
N LEU A 980 -20.76 -6.68 6.47
CA LEU A 980 -21.74 -5.72 6.95
C LEU A 980 -23.06 -6.41 7.27
N ARG A 981 -23.66 -6.04 8.40
CA ARG A 981 -25.05 -6.35 8.74
C ARG A 981 -25.86 -5.07 8.73
N ILE A 982 -26.94 -5.03 7.98
CA ILE A 982 -27.78 -3.86 7.76
C ILE A 982 -29.21 -4.20 8.16
N LEU A 983 -29.81 -3.36 9.01
CA LEU A 983 -31.23 -3.40 9.33
C LEU A 983 -31.98 -2.37 8.47
N VAL A 984 -33.07 -2.81 7.85
CA VAL A 984 -33.93 -2.00 6.97
C VAL A 984 -35.38 -2.13 7.44
N LYS A 985 -36.18 -1.07 7.29
CA LYS A 985 -37.65 -1.11 7.47
C LYS A 985 -38.36 -0.45 6.31
N ARG A 986 -39.69 -0.61 6.22
CA ARG A 986 -40.51 0.26 5.38
C ARG A 986 -40.41 1.69 5.89
N ARG A 987 -40.30 2.65 4.96
CA ARG A 987 -40.53 4.06 5.27
C ARG A 987 -42.01 4.23 5.60
N GLY A 988 -42.31 4.86 6.74
CA GLY A 988 -43.69 5.13 7.12
C GLY A 988 -44.33 6.13 6.15
N GLU A 989 -45.62 5.94 5.84
CA GLU A 989 -46.43 6.99 5.22
C GLU A 989 -46.49 8.17 6.20
N SER A 990 -45.97 9.32 5.77
CA SER A 990 -46.29 10.59 6.43
C SER A 990 -47.76 10.91 6.16
N GLN A 991 -48.57 10.91 7.22
CA GLN A 991 -49.89 11.58 7.22
C GLN A 991 -49.74 13.08 6.95
#